data_AF-A0A5C5UZE2-F1
#
_entry.id   AF-A0A5C5UZE2-F1
#
_cell.length_a   1.000
_cell.length_b   1.000
_cell.length_c   1.000
_cell.angle_alpha   90.00
_cell.angle_beta   90.00
_cell.angle_gamma   90.00
#
_symmetry.space_group_name_H-M   'P 1'
#
loop_
_entity.id
_entity.type
_entity.pdbx_description
1 polymer ?
#
loop_
_entity_poly.entity_id
_entity_poly.type
_entity_poly.pdbx_seq_one_letter_code
_entity_poly.pdbx_strand_id
1 'polypeptide(L)'
;MFRLRVWMLWTVAIVIAPLAPASAQFGGGGLEDGFGGGYGYVPPAPQPQLPAVQLAADYVNQPMPQLEERRAVEAILQKRVHCQFVDTPLDVALSRIGAQANVTMFVNNRALEDVGLSTDTPVTFQVRNTRLRTALQLMLREMDLTFRVEPGRIEVTTPEEAESDLRTAYYPCDDLLTIYNGNQPDFDPLIQLVTTTVEPEDWEELGGPGSVQPANGGLVVSQMDHVHYKVRLLLAALRQARALSSDNYDPTPIEMGSQRFFREQTQARLSVIYSDFNVRDTPLEKVVQMLSQRTGVQILINNRSLEDVGLSTDVPVTGDWRETTALTALGDILTELDLAPQYYDELLVITTPEEAERELVRKVYPIRDFFAKESWMPGGDPFEGDSTQRQKASRHYVADYDSVIQLLTTTIEPESWEELGGPGAIQPLAESDALVISTVEEIHAKVEQLLREVRAGRIAPVPSPEETTGLGSYMPLPLPVSDQTVDRTHRVEGVDDGRRLAQIAQDLQQGIAPGSWDGQKRYIVTLGTNQLVVRHNAQVQREISGQLRRIARENGAGQTVRANRYDEPTIAPRTTPHGGGGFFQADGANSADPFAAPPNADPFDGSQDPFGSGDPFGGPDNRFAGPGDDDPFGS
;
A
#
# COMPACT_ATOMS: atom_id res chain seq x y z
N MET A 1 -10.12 42.96 19.38
CA MET A 1 -11.27 43.23 20.27
C MET A 1 -12.54 42.81 19.55
N PHE A 2 -13.11 41.70 19.97
CA PHE A 2 -14.53 41.34 20.01
C PHE A 2 -15.56 42.01 19.08
N ARG A 3 -16.20 41.17 18.24
CA ARG A 3 -17.65 40.96 17.98
C ARG A 3 -17.96 40.95 16.48
N LEU A 4 -18.82 40.10 15.92
CA LEU A 4 -19.61 38.91 16.30
C LEU A 4 -20.49 38.62 15.06
N ARG A 5 -20.97 37.38 14.88
CA ARG A 5 -22.14 36.92 14.05
C ARG A 5 -21.80 36.32 12.66
N VAL A 6 -22.33 35.16 12.24
CA VAL A 6 -23.30 34.17 12.77
C VAL A 6 -22.93 32.82 12.13
N TRP A 7 -22.82 31.75 12.91
CA TRP A 7 -22.89 30.37 12.44
C TRP A 7 -24.31 29.85 12.69
N MET A 8 -24.94 29.31 11.65
CA MET A 8 -26.26 28.65 11.73
C MET A 8 -26.02 27.16 11.96
N LEU A 9 -26.27 26.70 13.19
CA LEU A 9 -26.27 25.30 13.59
C LEU A 9 -27.51 24.59 13.04
N TRP A 10 -27.33 23.55 12.22
CA TRP A 10 -28.35 22.53 12.02
C TRP A 10 -28.26 21.52 13.17
N THR A 11 -29.23 21.59 14.08
CA THR A 11 -29.44 20.62 15.15
C THR A 11 -30.01 19.31 14.59
N VAL A 12 -29.24 18.22 14.71
CA VAL A 12 -29.79 16.85 14.63
C VAL A 12 -30.62 16.60 15.90
N ALA A 13 -31.92 16.37 15.72
CA ALA A 13 -32.82 16.03 16.80
C ALA A 13 -32.59 14.58 17.25
N ILE A 14 -31.94 14.40 18.40
CA ILE A 14 -32.02 13.16 19.17
C ILE A 14 -33.37 13.16 19.88
N VAL A 15 -34.30 12.31 19.44
CA VAL A 15 -35.54 12.05 20.16
C VAL A 15 -35.22 11.22 21.40
N ILE A 16 -35.06 11.89 22.55
CA ILE A 16 -35.08 11.25 23.86
C ILE A 16 -36.55 11.14 24.29
N ALA A 17 -37.10 9.93 24.33
CA ALA A 17 -38.41 9.68 24.89
C ALA A 17 -38.40 9.91 26.43
N PRO A 18 -39.37 10.63 27.01
CA PRO A 18 -39.40 10.91 28.43
C PRO A 18 -39.96 9.71 29.22
N LEU A 19 -39.17 9.16 30.14
CA LEU A 19 -39.66 8.29 31.21
C LEU A 19 -40.41 9.14 32.24
N ALA A 20 -41.71 8.89 32.39
CA ALA A 20 -42.56 9.50 33.42
C ALA A 20 -42.23 8.92 34.82
N PRO A 21 -42.27 9.73 35.90
CA PRO A 21 -42.09 9.24 37.26
C PRO A 21 -43.45 8.79 37.83
N ALA A 22 -43.57 7.51 38.18
CA ALA A 22 -44.70 7.02 38.96
C ALA A 22 -44.32 6.95 40.44
N SER A 23 -44.84 7.91 41.21
CA SER A 23 -44.87 7.93 42.66
C SER A 23 -46.06 7.12 43.19
N ALA A 24 -45.83 6.21 44.13
CA ALA A 24 -46.84 5.64 45.03
C ALA A 24 -46.13 5.28 46.36
N GLN A 25 -46.18 6.15 47.37
CA GLN A 25 -47.23 6.30 48.39
C GLN A 25 -47.06 5.31 49.56
N PHE A 26 -46.60 5.87 50.68
CA PHE A 26 -46.47 5.26 52.00
C PHE A 26 -47.79 4.63 52.48
N GLY A 27 -47.72 3.42 53.01
CA GLY A 27 -48.76 2.79 53.83
C GLY A 27 -48.09 1.91 54.89
N GLY A 28 -48.11 2.34 56.14
CA GLY A 28 -47.60 1.59 57.28
C GLY A 28 -48.59 0.52 57.77
N GLY A 29 -48.06 -0.60 58.24
CA GLY A 29 -48.77 -1.66 58.93
C GLY A 29 -47.83 -2.81 59.23
N GLY A 30 -47.38 -2.91 60.48
CA GLY A 30 -46.50 -4.00 60.93
C GLY A 30 -47.22 -5.34 61.03
N LEU A 31 -46.49 -6.43 60.85
CA LEU A 31 -46.11 -7.39 61.90
C LEU A 31 -45.26 -8.51 61.26
N GLU A 32 -44.15 -8.80 61.95
CA GLU A 32 -43.39 -10.06 62.07
C GLU A 32 -43.65 -11.17 61.04
N ASP A 33 -42.64 -11.49 60.22
CA ASP A 33 -41.90 -12.77 60.32
C ASP A 33 -40.86 -12.93 59.19
N GLY A 34 -39.67 -13.42 59.56
CA GLY A 34 -38.81 -14.22 58.69
C GLY A 34 -37.91 -13.48 57.68
N PHE A 35 -36.67 -13.19 58.10
CA PHE A 35 -35.57 -12.89 57.20
C PHE A 35 -35.26 -14.08 56.26
N GLY A 36 -35.53 -13.92 54.97
CA GLY A 36 -35.06 -14.78 53.88
C GLY A 36 -34.48 -13.93 52.76
N GLY A 37 -33.21 -13.57 52.85
CA GLY A 37 -32.49 -12.80 51.84
C GLY A 37 -32.23 -13.64 50.58
N GLY A 38 -33.15 -13.60 49.62
CA GLY A 38 -32.91 -14.02 48.25
C GLY A 38 -32.52 -12.82 47.40
N TYR A 39 -31.27 -12.72 46.97
CA TYR A 39 -30.88 -11.85 45.87
C TYR A 39 -31.54 -12.39 44.60
N GLY A 40 -32.77 -11.95 44.33
CA GLY A 40 -33.48 -12.28 43.10
C GLY A 40 -32.69 -11.73 41.91
N TYR A 41 -32.20 -12.62 41.06
CA TYR A 41 -31.71 -12.27 39.74
C TYR A 41 -32.87 -11.63 38.97
N VAL A 42 -32.84 -10.30 38.81
CA VAL A 42 -33.74 -9.62 37.88
C VAL A 42 -33.15 -9.86 36.49
N PRO A 43 -33.79 -10.65 35.61
CA PRO A 43 -33.29 -10.84 34.27
C PRO A 43 -33.20 -9.46 33.59
N PRO A 44 -32.12 -9.19 32.82
CA PRO A 44 -32.03 -7.96 32.06
C PRO A 44 -33.31 -7.82 31.21
N ALA A 45 -33.93 -6.63 31.25
CA ALA A 45 -35.10 -6.37 30.43
C ALA A 45 -34.80 -6.79 28.99
N PRO A 46 -35.72 -7.51 28.31
CA PRO A 46 -35.50 -7.91 26.93
C PRO A 46 -35.19 -6.64 26.13
N GLN A 47 -33.98 -6.58 25.56
CA GLN A 47 -33.61 -5.48 24.69
C GLN A 47 -34.69 -5.41 23.59
N PRO A 48 -35.29 -4.24 23.32
CA PRO A 48 -36.25 -4.13 22.25
C PRO A 48 -35.53 -4.58 20.97
N GLN A 49 -35.98 -5.71 20.42
CA GLN A 49 -35.49 -6.19 19.13
C GLN A 49 -35.85 -5.11 18.12
N LEU A 50 -34.85 -4.36 17.66
CA LEU A 50 -35.04 -3.43 16.56
C LEU A 50 -35.61 -4.25 15.40
N PRO A 51 -36.73 -3.84 14.79
CA PRO A 51 -37.30 -4.57 13.68
C PRO A 51 -36.22 -4.70 12.61
N ALA A 52 -36.02 -5.91 12.07
CA ALA A 52 -35.11 -6.11 10.96
C ALA A 52 -35.61 -5.26 9.77
N VAL A 53 -34.98 -4.11 9.56
CA VAL A 53 -35.28 -3.24 8.43
C VAL A 53 -34.74 -3.94 7.18
N GLN A 54 -35.62 -4.64 6.47
CA GLN A 54 -35.33 -5.09 5.13
C GLN A 54 -35.45 -3.87 4.22
N LEU A 55 -34.32 -3.31 3.81
CA LEU A 55 -34.30 -2.34 2.72
C LEU A 55 -34.84 -3.06 1.48
N ALA A 56 -35.89 -2.52 0.86
CA ALA A 56 -36.36 -3.05 -0.40
C ALA A 56 -35.20 -2.98 -1.41
N ALA A 57 -34.95 -4.05 -2.17
CA ALA A 57 -33.94 -4.05 -3.23
C ALA A 57 -34.14 -2.87 -4.20
N ASP A 58 -35.40 -2.48 -4.41
CA ASP A 58 -35.81 -1.33 -5.22
C ASP A 58 -35.36 0.03 -4.66
N TYR A 59 -35.03 0.15 -3.37
CA TYR A 59 -34.49 1.37 -2.76
C TYR A 59 -32.96 1.45 -2.92
N VAL A 60 -32.27 0.33 -2.72
CA VAL A 60 -30.80 0.25 -2.86
C VAL A 60 -30.37 0.42 -4.32
N ASN A 61 -31.16 -0.10 -5.25
CA ASN A 61 -30.88 -0.05 -6.69
C ASN A 61 -31.46 1.19 -7.39
N GLN A 62 -31.89 2.22 -6.65
CA GLN A 62 -32.36 3.45 -7.28
C GLN A 62 -31.18 4.16 -7.95
N PRO A 63 -31.30 4.54 -9.23
CA PRO A 63 -30.27 5.34 -9.88
C PRO A 63 -30.11 6.65 -9.12
N MET A 64 -28.88 6.99 -8.77
CA MET A 64 -28.52 8.26 -8.15
C MET A 64 -28.08 9.21 -9.27
N PRO A 65 -28.96 10.07 -9.83
CA PRO A 65 -28.69 10.74 -11.11
C PRO A 65 -27.42 11.58 -11.08
N GLN A 66 -27.17 12.28 -9.97
CA GLN A 66 -25.96 13.08 -9.79
C GLN A 66 -24.68 12.23 -9.80
N LEU A 67 -24.71 11.03 -9.23
CA LEU A 67 -23.57 10.11 -9.25
C LEU A 67 -23.33 9.55 -10.65
N GLU A 68 -24.38 9.24 -11.39
CA GLU A 68 -24.31 8.76 -12.78
C GLU A 68 -23.77 9.84 -13.72
N GLU A 69 -24.29 11.06 -13.63
CA GLU A 69 -23.79 12.21 -14.38
C GLU A 69 -22.30 12.47 -14.10
N ARG A 70 -21.90 12.37 -12.84
CA ARG A 70 -20.49 12.53 -12.45
C ARG A 70 -19.62 11.41 -13.01
N ARG A 71 -20.06 10.15 -12.93
CA ARG A 71 -19.38 9.00 -13.55
C ARG A 71 -19.26 9.18 -15.06
N ALA A 72 -20.27 9.72 -15.72
CA ALA A 72 -20.22 10.03 -17.14
C ALA A 72 -19.14 11.08 -17.45
N VAL A 73 -19.01 12.13 -16.63
CA VAL A 73 -17.92 13.11 -16.77
C VAL A 73 -16.55 12.47 -16.51
N GLU A 74 -16.42 11.62 -15.48
CA GLU A 74 -15.18 10.86 -15.21
C GLU A 74 -14.79 9.97 -16.40
N ALA A 75 -15.75 9.37 -17.09
CA ALA A 75 -15.51 8.61 -18.32
C ALA A 75 -15.09 9.53 -19.49
N ILE A 76 -15.68 10.72 -19.61
CA ILE A 76 -15.27 11.71 -20.62
C ILE A 76 -13.82 12.16 -20.41
N LEU A 77 -13.36 12.28 -19.15
CA LEU A 77 -11.97 12.61 -18.84
C LEU A 77 -10.94 11.60 -19.38
N GLN A 78 -11.37 10.37 -19.72
CA GLN A 78 -10.52 9.34 -20.34
C GLN A 78 -10.43 9.46 -21.87
N LYS A 79 -11.30 10.28 -22.50
CA LYS A 79 -11.28 10.50 -23.95
C LYS A 79 -10.01 11.23 -24.38
N ARG A 80 -9.58 10.98 -25.61
CA ARG A 80 -8.40 11.61 -26.21
C ARG A 80 -8.76 12.96 -26.82
N VAL A 81 -7.92 13.97 -26.57
CA VAL A 81 -8.04 15.33 -27.09
C VAL A 81 -6.73 15.78 -27.74
N HIS A 82 -6.83 16.86 -28.53
CA HIS A 82 -5.69 17.50 -29.16
C HIS A 82 -5.76 19.00 -28.87
N CYS A 83 -4.77 19.49 -28.14
CA CYS A 83 -4.67 20.89 -27.76
C CYS A 83 -3.50 21.52 -28.50
N GLN A 84 -3.74 22.67 -29.14
CA GLN A 84 -2.69 23.52 -29.69
C GLN A 84 -3.11 24.97 -29.45
N PHE A 85 -2.58 25.54 -28.38
CA PHE A 85 -2.83 26.90 -27.96
C PHE A 85 -1.51 27.66 -27.92
N VAL A 86 -1.53 28.87 -28.46
CA VAL A 86 -0.42 29.81 -28.44
C VAL A 86 -1.04 31.13 -28.04
N ASP A 87 -0.66 31.65 -26.88
CA ASP A 87 -1.16 32.92 -26.34
C ASP A 87 -2.70 33.04 -26.41
N THR A 88 -3.40 31.93 -26.13
CA THR A 88 -4.86 31.84 -26.27
C THR A 88 -5.52 32.07 -24.91
N PRO A 89 -6.53 32.94 -24.78
CA PRO A 89 -7.26 33.14 -23.52
C PRO A 89 -7.76 31.83 -22.91
N LEU A 90 -7.66 31.69 -21.59
CA LEU A 90 -8.03 30.48 -20.85
C LEU A 90 -9.47 30.04 -21.13
N ASP A 91 -10.42 30.98 -21.16
CA ASP A 91 -11.82 30.69 -21.46
C ASP A 91 -12.02 30.10 -22.88
N VAL A 92 -11.33 30.66 -23.87
CA VAL A 92 -11.36 30.21 -25.26
C VAL A 92 -10.71 28.83 -25.37
N ALA A 93 -9.60 28.61 -24.68
CA ALA A 93 -8.92 27.31 -24.64
C ALA A 93 -9.84 26.24 -24.05
N LEU A 94 -10.43 26.50 -22.87
CA LEU A 94 -11.37 25.58 -22.21
C LEU A 94 -12.63 25.32 -23.04
N SER A 95 -13.19 26.35 -23.68
CA SER A 95 -14.34 26.20 -24.58
C SER A 95 -14.03 25.28 -25.77
N ARG A 96 -12.83 25.40 -26.37
CA ARG A 96 -12.39 24.50 -27.45
C ARG A 96 -12.20 23.07 -26.97
N ILE A 97 -11.60 22.86 -25.80
CA ILE A 97 -11.42 21.52 -25.22
C ILE A 97 -12.80 20.90 -24.89
N GLY A 98 -13.70 21.67 -24.27
CA GLY A 98 -15.06 21.25 -23.94
C GLY A 98 -15.87 20.84 -25.18
N ALA A 99 -15.77 21.62 -26.26
CA ALA A 99 -16.39 21.30 -27.53
C ALA A 99 -15.85 20.00 -28.16
N GLN A 100 -14.54 19.75 -28.09
CA GLN A 100 -13.93 18.52 -28.60
C GLN A 100 -14.32 17.28 -27.80
N ALA A 101 -14.35 17.39 -26.46
CA ALA A 101 -14.67 16.27 -25.58
C ALA A 101 -16.19 16.06 -25.39
N ASN A 102 -17.00 17.01 -25.85
CA ASN A 102 -18.44 17.10 -25.62
C ASN A 102 -18.79 17.15 -24.12
N VAL A 103 -18.18 18.09 -23.40
CA VAL A 103 -18.41 18.35 -21.97
C VAL A 103 -18.48 19.84 -21.71
N THR A 104 -19.37 20.26 -20.83
CA THR A 104 -19.47 21.66 -20.43
C THR A 104 -18.38 21.99 -19.42
N MET A 105 -17.61 23.04 -19.70
CA MET A 105 -16.54 23.54 -18.83
C MET A 105 -16.89 24.93 -18.33
N PHE A 106 -16.68 25.18 -17.04
CA PHE A 106 -16.84 26.49 -16.42
C PHE A 106 -15.58 26.90 -15.68
N VAL A 107 -15.36 28.20 -15.61
CA VAL A 107 -14.29 28.79 -14.80
C VAL A 107 -14.94 29.46 -13.59
N ASN A 108 -14.44 29.17 -12.40
CA ASN A 108 -14.83 29.88 -11.20
C ASN A 108 -14.10 31.23 -11.17
N ASN A 109 -14.70 32.24 -11.80
CA ASN A 109 -14.10 33.57 -11.93
C ASN A 109 -13.70 34.17 -10.57
N ARG A 110 -14.49 33.93 -9.52
CA ARG A 110 -14.19 34.46 -8.19
C ARG A 110 -12.91 33.86 -7.63
N ALA A 111 -12.75 32.54 -7.71
CA ALA A 111 -11.53 31.88 -7.25
C ALA A 111 -10.31 32.34 -8.04
N LEU A 112 -10.43 32.53 -9.37
CA LEU A 112 -9.34 33.05 -10.19
C LEU A 112 -8.96 34.50 -9.84
N GLU A 113 -9.95 35.35 -9.60
CA GLU A 113 -9.71 36.75 -9.19
C GLU A 113 -8.96 36.82 -7.84
N ASP A 114 -9.23 35.89 -6.92
CA ASP A 114 -8.58 35.83 -5.61
C ASP A 114 -7.06 35.53 -5.70
N VAL A 115 -6.61 34.84 -6.75
CA VAL A 115 -5.18 34.60 -7.07
C VAL A 115 -4.62 35.57 -8.12
N GLY A 116 -5.39 36.61 -8.49
CA GLY A 116 -4.97 37.63 -9.45
C GLY A 116 -4.96 37.18 -10.92
N LEU A 117 -5.63 36.07 -11.24
CA LEU A 117 -5.83 35.58 -12.60
C LEU A 117 -7.17 36.05 -13.16
N SER A 118 -7.32 35.96 -14.48
CA SER A 118 -8.58 36.26 -15.16
C SER A 118 -8.88 35.21 -16.23
N THR A 119 -10.10 35.19 -16.74
CA THR A 119 -10.48 34.33 -17.88
C THR A 119 -9.67 34.62 -19.15
N ASP A 120 -9.09 35.82 -19.24
CA ASP A 120 -8.33 36.29 -20.39
C ASP A 120 -6.83 35.97 -20.27
N THR A 121 -6.41 35.32 -19.18
CA THR A 121 -5.01 34.91 -19.00
C THR A 121 -4.57 34.04 -20.19
N PRO A 122 -3.48 34.41 -20.89
CA PRO A 122 -3.04 33.67 -22.07
C PRO A 122 -2.44 32.33 -21.69
N VAL A 123 -2.80 31.30 -22.45
CA VAL A 123 -2.32 29.93 -22.31
C VAL A 123 -1.56 29.52 -23.56
N THR A 124 -0.36 29.00 -23.37
CA THR A 124 0.44 28.33 -24.41
C THR A 124 0.62 26.88 -24.02
N PHE A 125 -0.04 25.98 -24.73
CA PHE A 125 -0.06 24.55 -24.38
C PHE A 125 -0.28 23.70 -25.63
N GLN A 126 0.54 22.67 -25.81
CA GLN A 126 0.47 21.80 -26.98
C GLN A 126 0.61 20.32 -26.62
N VAL A 127 -0.45 19.55 -26.89
CA VAL A 127 -0.46 18.08 -26.75
C VAL A 127 -1.31 17.44 -27.85
N ARG A 128 -0.94 16.22 -28.27
CA ARG A 128 -1.62 15.46 -29.32
C ARG A 128 -2.07 14.12 -28.78
N ASN A 129 -3.32 13.73 -29.06
CA ASN A 129 -3.85 12.42 -28.67
C ASN A 129 -3.63 12.08 -27.18
N THR A 130 -3.84 13.06 -26.31
CA THR A 130 -3.66 12.90 -24.86
C THR A 130 -5.01 12.76 -24.19
N ARG A 131 -5.11 12.01 -23.09
CA ARG A 131 -6.35 11.95 -22.32
C ARG A 131 -6.73 13.33 -21.81
N LEU A 132 -8.03 13.65 -21.82
CA LEU A 132 -8.54 14.95 -21.39
C LEU A 132 -8.10 15.27 -19.95
N ARG A 133 -8.14 14.29 -19.04
CA ARG A 133 -7.66 14.44 -17.66
C ARG A 133 -6.24 14.99 -17.61
N THR A 134 -5.33 14.34 -18.32
CA THR A 134 -3.90 14.65 -18.33
C THR A 134 -3.63 15.98 -19.02
N ALA A 135 -4.33 16.25 -20.11
CA ALA A 135 -4.25 17.55 -20.79
C ALA A 135 -4.69 18.70 -19.88
N LEU A 136 -5.81 18.55 -19.15
CA LEU A 136 -6.28 19.55 -18.19
C LEU A 136 -5.33 19.68 -17.00
N GLN A 137 -4.87 18.57 -16.41
CA GLN A 137 -3.95 18.58 -15.28
C GLN A 137 -2.66 19.33 -15.64
N LEU A 138 -2.03 18.99 -16.77
CA LEU A 138 -0.77 19.63 -17.18
C LEU A 138 -0.98 21.10 -17.57
N MET A 139 -2.07 21.43 -18.28
CA MET A 139 -2.34 22.81 -18.70
C MET A 139 -2.64 23.72 -17.51
N LEU A 140 -3.45 23.27 -16.56
CA LEU A 140 -3.90 24.09 -15.42
C LEU A 140 -2.79 24.24 -14.37
N ARG A 141 -1.92 23.25 -14.22
CA ARG A 141 -0.78 23.29 -13.27
C ARG A 141 0.21 24.42 -13.55
N GLU A 142 0.45 24.76 -14.82
CA GLU A 142 1.30 25.91 -15.21
C GLU A 142 0.75 27.26 -14.71
N MET A 143 -0.54 27.33 -14.35
CA MET A 143 -1.21 28.54 -13.88
C MET A 143 -1.66 28.46 -12.41
N ASP A 144 -1.18 27.48 -11.63
CA ASP A 144 -1.69 27.25 -10.25
C ASP A 144 -3.20 26.98 -10.18
N LEU A 145 -3.76 26.36 -11.22
CA LEU A 145 -5.17 26.01 -11.26
C LEU A 145 -5.37 24.50 -11.20
N THR A 146 -6.55 24.11 -10.74
CA THR A 146 -7.02 22.73 -10.71
C THR A 146 -8.43 22.65 -11.29
N PHE A 147 -8.98 21.43 -11.35
CA PHE A 147 -10.35 21.23 -11.79
C PHE A 147 -11.11 20.26 -10.87
N ARG A 148 -12.41 20.49 -10.75
CA ARG A 148 -13.38 19.64 -10.05
C ARG A 148 -14.34 18.98 -11.03
N VAL A 149 -14.79 17.80 -10.66
CA VAL A 149 -15.74 16.98 -11.42
C VAL A 149 -17.12 17.07 -10.79
N GLU A 150 -17.91 17.98 -11.32
CA GLU A 150 -19.31 18.21 -10.94
C GLU A 150 -20.25 17.30 -11.75
N PRO A 151 -21.48 17.04 -11.27
CA PRO A 151 -22.49 16.36 -12.07
C PRO A 151 -22.71 17.05 -13.43
N GLY A 152 -22.35 16.37 -14.51
CA GLY A 152 -22.55 16.83 -15.89
C GLY A 152 -21.61 17.93 -16.40
N ARG A 153 -20.63 18.40 -15.60
CA ARG A 153 -19.72 19.49 -15.99
C ARG A 153 -18.34 19.39 -15.32
N ILE A 154 -17.38 20.11 -15.87
CA ILE A 154 -16.05 20.31 -15.27
C ILE A 154 -15.93 21.77 -14.85
N GLU A 155 -15.51 22.01 -13.62
CA GLU A 155 -15.26 23.35 -13.11
C GLU A 155 -13.75 23.55 -12.91
N VAL A 156 -13.19 24.60 -13.49
CA VAL A 156 -11.80 25.03 -13.30
C VAL A 156 -11.77 26.07 -12.19
N THR A 157 -10.91 25.87 -11.21
CA THR A 157 -10.85 26.67 -9.98
C THR A 157 -9.42 26.64 -9.41
N THR A 158 -9.16 27.38 -8.33
CA THR A 158 -7.87 27.31 -7.61
C THR A 158 -7.83 26.12 -6.64
N PRO A 159 -6.64 25.65 -6.24
CA PRO A 159 -6.49 24.59 -5.23
C PRO A 159 -7.21 24.90 -3.92
N GLU A 160 -7.14 26.14 -3.42
CA GLU A 160 -7.72 26.53 -2.13
C GLU A 160 -9.26 26.42 -2.14
N GLU A 161 -9.90 26.84 -3.25
CA GLU A 161 -11.34 26.68 -3.41
C GLU A 161 -11.70 25.20 -3.58
N ALA A 162 -10.86 24.39 -4.22
CA ALA A 162 -11.08 22.95 -4.36
C ALA A 162 -10.96 22.20 -3.02
N GLU A 163 -10.04 22.62 -2.14
CA GLU A 163 -9.91 22.09 -0.77
C GLU A 163 -11.11 22.43 0.12
N SER A 164 -11.79 23.56 -0.15
CA SER A 164 -12.94 23.99 0.64
C SER A 164 -14.21 23.17 0.40
N ASP A 165 -14.30 22.48 -0.75
CA ASP A 165 -15.48 21.70 -1.17
C ASP A 165 -15.08 20.24 -1.43
N LEU A 166 -14.90 19.50 -0.33
CA LEU A 166 -14.54 18.10 -0.39
C LEU A 166 -15.74 17.22 -0.71
N ARG A 167 -15.52 16.22 -1.54
CA ARG A 167 -16.53 15.21 -1.86
C ARG A 167 -16.44 14.07 -0.87
N THR A 168 -17.58 13.62 -0.34
CA THR A 168 -17.65 12.36 0.42
C THR A 168 -18.07 11.20 -0.48
N ALA A 169 -17.34 10.09 -0.42
CA ALA A 169 -17.62 8.88 -1.19
C ALA A 169 -17.40 7.61 -0.38
N TYR A 170 -18.24 6.61 -0.64
CA TYR A 170 -18.10 5.28 -0.08
C TYR A 170 -17.37 4.35 -1.05
N TYR A 171 -16.37 3.65 -0.54
CA TYR A 171 -15.58 2.65 -1.23
C TYR A 171 -15.81 1.29 -0.56
N PRO A 172 -16.51 0.34 -1.19
CA PRO A 172 -16.58 -1.02 -0.69
C PRO A 172 -15.17 -1.61 -0.62
N CYS A 173 -14.81 -2.25 0.48
CA CYS A 173 -13.49 -2.84 0.70
C CYS A 173 -13.56 -4.23 1.35
N ASP A 174 -14.74 -4.83 1.52
CA ASP A 174 -14.90 -6.17 2.12
C ASP A 174 -13.98 -7.22 1.47
N ASP A 175 -13.77 -7.09 0.16
CA ASP A 175 -12.93 -7.96 -0.66
C ASP A 175 -11.42 -7.73 -0.48
N LEU A 176 -11.01 -6.71 0.27
CA LEU A 176 -9.62 -6.37 0.59
C LEU A 176 -9.28 -6.56 2.07
N LEU A 177 -10.26 -6.90 2.90
CA LEU A 177 -10.10 -7.04 4.35
C LEU A 177 -10.04 -8.52 4.76
N THR A 178 -9.48 -8.78 5.94
CA THR A 178 -9.49 -10.10 6.57
C THR A 178 -10.33 -10.13 7.83
N ILE A 179 -11.09 -11.22 7.95
CA ILE A 179 -11.94 -11.51 9.10
C ILE A 179 -11.23 -12.56 9.95
N TYR A 180 -10.58 -12.13 11.03
CA TYR A 180 -9.96 -13.06 11.98
C TYR A 180 -11.02 -13.62 12.94
N ASN A 181 -11.28 -14.94 12.88
CA ASN A 181 -11.99 -15.70 13.93
C ASN A 181 -13.31 -15.07 14.46
N GLY A 182 -14.10 -14.41 13.60
CA GLY A 182 -15.37 -13.79 13.99
C GLY A 182 -15.27 -12.38 14.59
N ASN A 183 -14.10 -11.74 14.57
CA ASN A 183 -13.96 -10.32 14.86
C ASN A 183 -14.46 -9.44 13.68
N GLN A 184 -14.71 -8.17 13.98
CA GLN A 184 -14.92 -7.15 12.94
C GLN A 184 -13.69 -7.07 12.02
N PRO A 185 -13.88 -6.85 10.71
CA PRO A 185 -12.77 -6.67 9.78
C PRO A 185 -11.88 -5.51 10.23
N ASP A 186 -10.57 -5.72 10.17
CA ASP A 186 -9.58 -4.71 10.56
C ASP A 186 -9.29 -3.79 9.36
N PHE A 187 -9.66 -2.52 9.51
CA PHE A 187 -9.46 -1.50 8.49
C PHE A 187 -8.17 -0.71 8.70
N ASP A 188 -7.54 -0.80 9.86
CA ASP A 188 -6.41 0.06 10.23
C ASP A 188 -5.26 -0.03 9.21
N PRO A 189 -4.84 -1.22 8.73
CA PRO A 189 -3.79 -1.33 7.71
C PRO A 189 -4.17 -0.67 6.39
N LEU A 190 -5.44 -0.76 5.98
CA LEU A 190 -5.91 -0.18 4.72
C LEU A 190 -6.05 1.34 4.83
N ILE A 191 -6.51 1.85 5.97
CA ILE A 191 -6.59 3.28 6.26
C ILE A 191 -5.19 3.88 6.27
N GLN A 192 -4.27 3.29 7.05
CA GLN A 192 -2.88 3.72 7.09
C GLN A 192 -2.25 3.70 5.70
N LEU A 193 -2.47 2.64 4.93
CA LEU A 193 -1.97 2.55 3.56
C LEU A 193 -2.48 3.71 2.69
N VAL A 194 -3.77 4.04 2.76
CA VAL A 194 -4.34 5.15 1.99
C VAL A 194 -3.76 6.49 2.45
N THR A 195 -3.73 6.76 3.76
CA THR A 195 -3.27 8.04 4.30
C THR A 195 -1.78 8.27 4.15
N THR A 196 -0.94 7.23 4.16
CA THR A 196 0.52 7.39 4.02
C THR A 196 0.99 7.36 2.57
N THR A 197 0.22 6.80 1.63
CA THR A 197 0.68 6.66 0.23
C THR A 197 0.00 7.60 -0.75
N VAL A 198 -1.23 8.05 -0.49
CA VAL A 198 -1.99 8.91 -1.39
C VAL A 198 -2.03 10.32 -0.83
N GLU A 199 -1.24 11.26 -1.35
CA GLU A 199 -1.20 12.66 -0.88
C GLU A 199 -1.19 12.77 0.66
N PRO A 200 -0.10 12.34 1.34
CA PRO A 200 -0.10 12.24 2.79
C PRO A 200 -0.42 13.56 3.51
N GLU A 201 0.00 14.68 2.95
CA GLU A 201 -0.23 16.03 3.48
C GLU A 201 -1.71 16.46 3.44
N ASP A 202 -2.54 15.81 2.61
CA ASP A 202 -3.95 16.16 2.39
C ASP A 202 -4.91 15.54 3.41
N TRP A 203 -4.42 14.78 4.39
CA TRP A 203 -5.25 14.11 5.40
C TRP A 203 -5.19 14.80 6.77
N GLU A 204 -6.29 14.70 7.53
CA GLU A 204 -6.44 15.26 8.88
C GLU A 204 -5.29 14.86 9.83
N GLU A 205 -4.75 13.64 9.66
CA GLU A 205 -3.61 13.14 10.46
C GLU A 205 -2.35 14.02 10.34
N LEU A 206 -2.11 14.62 9.17
CA LEU A 206 -1.02 15.56 8.92
C LEU A 206 -1.51 17.02 8.81
N GLY A 207 -2.76 17.29 9.20
CA GLY A 207 -3.34 18.63 9.23
C GLY A 207 -3.99 19.10 7.91
N GLY A 208 -4.11 18.20 6.94
CA GLY A 208 -4.84 18.45 5.70
C GLY A 208 -6.37 18.37 5.86
N PRO A 209 -7.14 18.75 4.82
CA PRO A 209 -8.59 18.88 4.91
C PRO A 209 -9.34 17.53 4.79
N GLY A 210 -8.69 16.48 4.29
CA GLY A 210 -9.30 15.19 4.00
C GLY A 210 -9.50 14.29 5.21
N SER A 211 -10.48 13.38 5.13
CA SER A 211 -10.72 12.38 6.16
C SER A 211 -11.09 11.02 5.57
N VAL A 212 -10.77 9.95 6.30
CA VAL A 212 -11.12 8.57 5.95
C VAL A 212 -11.57 7.83 7.20
N GLN A 213 -12.72 7.16 7.12
CA GLN A 213 -13.29 6.40 8.24
C GLN A 213 -13.84 5.05 7.75
N PRO A 214 -13.72 3.97 8.56
CA PRO A 214 -14.33 2.70 8.23
C PRO A 214 -15.83 2.73 8.51
N ALA A 215 -16.64 2.19 7.59
CA ALA A 215 -18.08 2.03 7.79
C ALA A 215 -18.59 0.80 7.02
N ASN A 216 -19.31 -0.10 7.70
CA ASN A 216 -20.08 -1.20 7.09
C ASN A 216 -19.38 -1.88 5.89
N GLY A 217 -18.19 -2.45 6.09
CA GLY A 217 -17.49 -3.18 5.02
C GLY A 217 -16.75 -2.33 3.99
N GLY A 218 -16.66 -1.01 4.21
CA GLY A 218 -15.96 -0.11 3.30
C GLY A 218 -15.35 1.10 3.99
N LEU A 219 -14.74 1.96 3.19
CA LEU A 219 -14.19 3.24 3.61
C LEU A 219 -15.09 4.38 3.15
N VAL A 220 -15.45 5.26 4.07
CA VAL A 220 -16.04 6.56 3.76
C VAL A 220 -14.89 7.55 3.72
N VAL A 221 -14.62 8.10 2.54
CA VAL A 221 -13.52 9.03 2.28
C VAL A 221 -14.11 10.38 1.91
N SER A 222 -13.65 11.45 2.55
CA SER A 222 -13.95 12.83 2.19
C SER A 222 -12.70 13.52 1.66
N GLN A 223 -12.64 13.79 0.35
CA GLN A 223 -11.48 14.41 -0.30
C GLN A 223 -11.84 15.11 -1.62
N MET A 224 -10.88 15.83 -2.18
CA MET A 224 -10.84 16.37 -3.54
C MET A 224 -10.92 15.25 -4.60
N ASP A 225 -11.42 15.61 -5.78
CA ASP A 225 -11.65 14.65 -6.87
C ASP A 225 -10.38 14.00 -7.41
N HIS A 226 -9.27 14.71 -7.38
CA HIS A 226 -8.00 14.16 -7.85
C HIS A 226 -7.44 13.12 -6.88
N VAL A 227 -7.59 13.32 -5.57
CA VAL A 227 -7.25 12.34 -4.53
C VAL A 227 -8.17 11.12 -4.61
N HIS A 228 -9.48 11.32 -4.77
CA HIS A 228 -10.42 10.21 -5.00
C HIS A 228 -10.07 9.36 -6.21
N TYR A 229 -9.56 9.98 -7.27
CA TYR A 229 -9.07 9.25 -8.43
C TYR A 229 -7.87 8.38 -8.08
N LYS A 230 -6.88 8.92 -7.34
CA LYS A 230 -5.70 8.19 -6.85
C LYS A 230 -6.11 7.03 -5.92
N VAL A 231 -7.03 7.24 -4.98
CA VAL A 231 -7.58 6.19 -4.09
C VAL A 231 -8.24 5.07 -4.88
N ARG A 232 -9.07 5.38 -5.88
CA ARG A 232 -9.74 4.36 -6.70
C ARG A 232 -8.74 3.49 -7.47
N LEU A 233 -7.68 4.11 -8.00
CA LEU A 233 -6.63 3.39 -8.70
C LEU A 233 -5.82 2.49 -7.74
N LEU A 234 -5.52 2.99 -6.54
CA LEU A 234 -4.88 2.20 -5.48
C LEU A 234 -5.73 0.97 -5.16
N LEU A 235 -6.99 1.15 -4.77
CA LEU A 235 -7.88 0.03 -4.44
C LEU A 235 -8.01 -0.98 -5.59
N ALA A 236 -8.07 -0.51 -6.84
CA ALA A 236 -8.09 -1.39 -8.01
C ALA A 236 -6.78 -2.19 -8.16
N ALA A 237 -5.62 -1.56 -7.97
CA ALA A 237 -4.32 -2.24 -8.01
C ALA A 237 -4.17 -3.28 -6.88
N LEU A 238 -4.69 -3.00 -5.67
CA LEU A 238 -4.70 -3.96 -4.57
C LEU A 238 -5.57 -5.17 -4.89
N ARG A 239 -6.75 -4.97 -5.48
CA ARG A 239 -7.62 -6.07 -5.94
C ARG A 239 -6.92 -6.94 -6.97
N GLN A 240 -6.24 -6.32 -7.94
CA GLN A 240 -5.45 -7.04 -8.94
C GLN A 240 -4.33 -7.85 -8.28
N ALA A 241 -3.62 -7.27 -7.31
CA ALA A 241 -2.56 -7.96 -6.57
C ALA A 241 -3.12 -9.17 -5.81
N ARG A 242 -4.28 -9.04 -5.15
CA ARG A 242 -4.98 -10.12 -4.44
C ARG A 242 -5.47 -11.24 -5.37
N ALA A 243 -5.86 -10.92 -6.60
CA ALA A 243 -6.36 -11.88 -7.59
C ALA A 243 -5.26 -12.75 -8.23
N LEU A 244 -3.98 -12.41 -8.05
CA LEU A 244 -2.86 -13.22 -8.56
C LEU A 244 -2.80 -14.60 -7.90
N SER A 245 -2.35 -15.61 -8.66
CA SER A 245 -2.18 -16.98 -8.17
C SER A 245 -1.11 -17.07 -7.07
N SER A 246 -1.31 -17.99 -6.12
CA SER A 246 -0.34 -18.31 -5.08
C SER A 246 0.90 -19.05 -5.60
N ASP A 247 0.82 -19.70 -6.77
CA ASP A 247 1.85 -20.64 -7.20
C ASP A 247 2.82 -20.12 -8.25
N ASN A 248 2.27 -19.66 -9.37
CA ASN A 248 3.01 -19.10 -10.48
C ASN A 248 2.26 -17.85 -10.94
N TYR A 249 2.82 -16.69 -10.62
CA TYR A 249 2.25 -15.39 -10.96
C TYR A 249 3.32 -14.51 -11.58
N ASP A 250 2.89 -13.49 -12.30
CA ASP A 250 3.79 -12.46 -12.83
C ASP A 250 4.22 -11.53 -11.68
N PRO A 251 5.50 -11.52 -11.29
CA PRO A 251 5.98 -10.74 -10.16
C PRO A 251 6.30 -9.28 -10.51
N THR A 252 5.95 -8.85 -11.73
CA THR A 252 6.13 -7.47 -12.14
C THR A 252 5.23 -6.53 -11.31
N PRO A 253 5.71 -5.31 -11.02
CA PRO A 253 4.92 -4.37 -10.24
C PRO A 253 3.62 -4.01 -10.97
N ILE A 254 2.56 -3.92 -10.20
CA ILE A 254 1.26 -3.41 -10.62
C ILE A 254 1.30 -1.90 -10.40
N GLU A 255 1.23 -1.14 -11.48
CA GLU A 255 1.18 0.31 -11.44
C GLU A 255 -0.25 0.81 -11.49
N MET A 256 -0.47 2.02 -10.99
CA MET A 256 -1.82 2.58 -10.88
C MET A 256 -2.39 2.89 -12.27
N GLY A 257 -3.47 2.18 -12.64
CA GLY A 257 -4.13 2.35 -13.92
C GLY A 257 -3.27 1.86 -15.10
N SER A 258 -3.12 2.68 -16.13
CA SER A 258 -2.38 2.32 -17.35
C SER A 258 -0.98 2.95 -17.44
N GLN A 259 -0.45 3.45 -16.33
CA GLN A 259 0.83 4.17 -16.27
C GLN A 259 2.00 3.33 -16.80
N ARG A 260 2.07 2.05 -16.39
CA ARG A 260 3.13 1.13 -16.82
C ARG A 260 3.22 0.98 -18.33
N PHE A 261 2.10 0.65 -18.96
CA PHE A 261 2.03 0.42 -20.40
C PHE A 261 2.53 1.63 -21.18
N PHE A 262 2.12 2.83 -20.77
CA PHE A 262 2.54 4.04 -21.46
C PHE A 262 3.98 4.43 -21.16
N ARG A 263 4.48 4.22 -19.92
CA ARG A 263 5.89 4.44 -19.60
C ARG A 263 6.77 3.50 -20.41
N GLU A 264 6.48 2.20 -20.41
CA GLU A 264 7.24 1.20 -21.16
C GLU A 264 7.23 1.51 -22.66
N GLN A 265 6.08 1.90 -23.21
CA GLN A 265 5.97 2.32 -24.61
C GLN A 265 6.80 3.59 -24.90
N THR A 266 6.76 4.58 -23.99
CA THR A 266 7.53 5.82 -24.10
C THR A 266 9.02 5.53 -24.06
N GLN A 267 9.47 4.76 -23.07
CA GLN A 267 10.86 4.33 -22.94
C GLN A 267 11.33 3.55 -24.16
N ALA A 268 10.54 2.57 -24.64
CA ALA A 268 10.88 1.79 -25.83
C ALA A 268 11.08 2.67 -27.08
N ARG A 269 10.27 3.74 -27.23
CA ARG A 269 10.41 4.71 -28.33
C ARG A 269 11.63 5.63 -28.16
N LEU A 270 12.07 5.88 -26.93
CA LEU A 270 13.31 6.61 -26.62
C LEU A 270 14.56 5.71 -26.71
N SER A 271 14.43 4.39 -26.58
CA SER A 271 15.52 3.41 -26.68
C SER A 271 16.04 3.17 -28.10
N VAL A 272 15.55 3.91 -29.11
CA VAL A 272 16.07 3.84 -30.47
C VAL A 272 17.54 4.29 -30.48
N ILE A 273 18.43 3.47 -31.04
CA ILE A 273 19.88 3.76 -31.13
C ILE A 273 20.14 4.74 -32.28
N TYR A 274 20.97 5.75 -32.04
CA TYR A 274 21.37 6.77 -33.00
C TYR A 274 22.88 6.78 -33.22
N SER A 275 23.28 6.95 -34.48
CA SER A 275 24.69 6.97 -34.89
C SER A 275 25.43 8.17 -34.32
N ASP A 276 24.87 9.37 -34.46
CA ASP A 276 25.44 10.62 -33.97
C ASP A 276 24.33 11.61 -33.54
N PHE A 277 24.35 12.03 -32.27
CA PHE A 277 23.57 13.13 -31.73
C PHE A 277 24.55 14.13 -31.09
N ASN A 278 24.87 15.19 -31.83
CA ASN A 278 25.77 16.23 -31.36
C ASN A 278 25.00 17.53 -31.17
N VAL A 279 25.14 18.11 -29.99
CA VAL A 279 24.50 19.36 -29.61
C VAL A 279 25.57 20.25 -29.01
N ARG A 280 25.62 21.52 -29.44
CA ARG A 280 26.56 22.51 -28.91
C ARG A 280 25.83 23.81 -28.66
N ASP A 281 25.90 24.28 -27.42
CA ASP A 281 25.33 25.57 -27.00
C ASP A 281 23.88 25.74 -27.49
N THR A 282 23.10 24.67 -27.43
CA THR A 282 21.73 24.66 -27.95
C THR A 282 20.75 24.71 -26.78
N PRO A 283 19.75 25.61 -26.80
CA PRO A 283 18.73 25.70 -25.75
C PRO A 283 18.06 24.35 -25.44
N LEU A 284 17.85 24.06 -24.16
CA LEU A 284 17.17 22.85 -23.69
C LEU A 284 15.84 22.63 -24.43
N GLU A 285 15.02 23.68 -24.57
CA GLU A 285 13.76 23.60 -25.33
C GLU A 285 13.97 23.05 -26.74
N LYS A 286 15.01 23.52 -27.43
CA LYS A 286 15.30 23.11 -28.79
C LYS A 286 15.79 21.68 -28.86
N VAL A 287 16.61 21.26 -27.91
CA VAL A 287 17.08 19.87 -27.78
C VAL A 287 15.90 18.92 -27.55
N VAL A 288 15.01 19.27 -26.62
CA VAL A 288 13.80 18.51 -26.31
C VAL A 288 12.87 18.42 -27.53
N GLN A 289 12.68 19.52 -28.26
CA GLN A 289 11.94 19.51 -29.54
C GLN A 289 12.58 18.58 -30.57
N MET A 290 13.91 18.56 -30.69
CA MET A 290 14.63 17.67 -31.60
C MET A 290 14.44 16.19 -31.22
N LEU A 291 14.54 15.86 -29.93
CA LEU A 291 14.30 14.50 -29.42
C LEU A 291 12.84 14.08 -29.63
N SER A 292 11.89 14.96 -29.35
CA SER A 292 10.46 14.76 -29.56
C SER A 292 10.12 14.50 -31.04
N GLN A 293 10.66 15.30 -31.96
CA GLN A 293 10.44 15.12 -33.40
C GLN A 293 11.04 13.82 -33.93
N ARG A 294 12.19 13.39 -33.41
CA ARG A 294 12.90 12.19 -33.88
C ARG A 294 12.29 10.89 -33.36
N THR A 295 11.94 10.86 -32.08
CA THR A 295 11.38 9.66 -31.41
C THR A 295 9.86 9.58 -31.59
N GLY A 296 9.23 10.71 -31.90
CA GLY A 296 7.79 10.93 -31.91
C GLY A 296 7.16 10.89 -30.51
N VAL A 297 7.96 10.81 -29.44
CA VAL A 297 7.51 10.92 -28.06
C VAL A 297 7.23 12.39 -27.78
N GLN A 298 6.10 12.67 -27.13
CA GLN A 298 5.79 14.05 -26.75
C GLN A 298 6.49 14.37 -25.43
N ILE A 299 7.49 15.24 -25.51
CA ILE A 299 8.27 15.70 -24.37
C ILE A 299 7.89 17.15 -24.08
N LEU A 300 7.49 17.44 -22.86
CA LEU A 300 7.14 18.75 -22.34
C LEU A 300 8.14 19.17 -21.26
N ILE A 301 8.27 20.47 -21.03
CA ILE A 301 9.07 21.03 -19.93
C ILE A 301 8.10 21.78 -19.02
N ASN A 302 8.11 21.46 -17.72
CA ASN A 302 7.38 22.21 -16.71
C ASN A 302 8.15 23.50 -16.42
N ASN A 303 7.82 24.56 -17.16
CA ASN A 303 8.58 25.79 -17.15
C ASN A 303 8.62 26.41 -15.74
N ARG A 304 7.47 26.38 -15.06
CA ARG A 304 7.36 26.91 -13.70
C ARG A 304 8.32 26.22 -12.71
N SER A 305 8.36 24.88 -12.70
CA SER A 305 9.26 24.16 -11.80
C SER A 305 10.74 24.52 -12.04
N LEU A 306 11.11 24.74 -13.30
CA LEU A 306 12.46 25.16 -13.67
C LEU A 306 12.75 26.59 -13.19
N GLU A 307 11.78 27.51 -13.32
CA GLU A 307 11.90 28.89 -12.84
C GLU A 307 12.07 28.95 -11.31
N ASP A 308 11.43 28.06 -10.56
CA ASP A 308 11.53 27.98 -9.09
C ASP A 308 12.97 27.67 -8.61
N VAL A 309 13.74 26.94 -9.41
CA VAL A 309 15.18 26.68 -9.18
C VAL A 309 16.11 27.65 -9.93
N GLY A 310 15.54 28.68 -10.56
CA GLY A 310 16.29 29.71 -11.30
C GLY A 310 16.82 29.27 -12.66
N LEU A 311 16.33 28.14 -13.19
CA LEU A 311 16.61 27.67 -14.54
C LEU A 311 15.61 28.25 -15.54
N SER A 312 15.97 28.19 -16.82
CA SER A 312 15.08 28.58 -17.93
C SER A 312 15.13 27.53 -19.03
N THR A 313 14.15 27.53 -19.91
CA THR A 313 14.12 26.64 -21.07
C THR A 313 15.23 26.93 -22.09
N ASP A 314 15.87 28.10 -21.98
CA ASP A 314 16.98 28.56 -22.82
C ASP A 314 18.37 28.11 -22.36
N VAL A 315 18.45 27.34 -21.26
CA VAL A 315 19.73 26.83 -20.74
C VAL A 315 20.47 26.06 -21.84
N PRO A 316 21.73 26.42 -22.14
CA PRO A 316 22.48 25.80 -23.22
C PRO A 316 22.94 24.41 -22.84
N VAL A 317 22.62 23.43 -23.69
CA VAL A 317 23.05 22.04 -23.56
C VAL A 317 24.18 21.79 -24.56
N THR A 318 25.24 21.12 -24.10
CA THR A 318 26.36 20.69 -24.94
C THR A 318 26.69 19.23 -24.66
N GLY A 319 26.66 18.39 -25.68
CA GLY A 319 27.03 16.99 -25.54
C GLY A 319 27.29 16.31 -26.89
N ASP A 320 28.08 15.24 -26.85
CA ASP A 320 28.43 14.42 -28.00
C ASP A 320 28.08 12.97 -27.71
N TRP A 321 26.97 12.51 -28.28
CA TRP A 321 26.40 11.19 -28.06
C TRP A 321 26.53 10.36 -29.33
N ARG A 322 27.33 9.30 -29.29
CA ARG A 322 27.58 8.41 -30.43
C ARG A 322 27.11 7.00 -30.11
N GLU A 323 26.46 6.36 -31.08
CA GLU A 323 25.94 4.99 -30.97
C GLU A 323 25.09 4.74 -29.70
N THR A 324 24.33 5.75 -29.28
CA THR A 324 23.57 5.72 -28.03
C THR A 324 22.09 5.99 -28.26
N THR A 325 21.27 5.76 -27.24
CA THR A 325 19.81 5.94 -27.34
C THR A 325 19.40 7.37 -26.98
N ALA A 326 18.24 7.81 -27.48
CA ALA A 326 17.68 9.09 -27.06
C ALA A 326 17.37 9.10 -25.56
N LEU A 327 17.03 7.94 -24.98
CA LEU A 327 16.83 7.80 -23.55
C LEU A 327 18.11 8.08 -22.76
N THR A 328 19.25 7.52 -23.19
CA THR A 328 20.55 7.75 -22.56
C THR A 328 20.99 9.19 -22.72
N ALA A 329 20.90 9.75 -23.92
CA ALA A 329 21.26 11.15 -24.16
C ALA A 329 20.39 12.10 -23.32
N LEU A 330 19.08 11.85 -23.24
CA LEU A 330 18.18 12.61 -22.38
C LEU A 330 18.54 12.43 -20.90
N GLY A 331 18.82 11.21 -20.46
CA GLY A 331 19.27 10.92 -19.10
C GLY A 331 20.51 11.73 -18.73
N ASP A 332 21.54 11.72 -19.56
CA ASP A 332 22.78 12.47 -19.33
C ASP A 332 22.51 13.99 -19.22
N ILE A 333 21.65 14.54 -20.10
CA ILE A 333 21.27 15.96 -20.08
C ILE A 333 20.53 16.30 -18.78
N LEU A 334 19.56 15.47 -18.39
CA LEU A 334 18.77 15.70 -17.18
C LEU A 334 19.65 15.61 -15.94
N THR A 335 20.58 14.65 -15.87
CA THR A 335 21.55 14.55 -14.77
C THR A 335 22.50 15.74 -14.71
N GLU A 336 22.98 16.27 -15.85
CA GLU A 336 23.86 17.45 -15.87
C GLU A 336 23.14 18.72 -15.42
N LEU A 337 21.85 18.85 -15.74
CA LEU A 337 21.03 20.00 -15.39
C LEU A 337 20.30 19.87 -14.05
N ASP A 338 20.49 18.76 -13.34
CA ASP A 338 19.78 18.43 -12.10
C ASP A 338 18.25 18.48 -12.28
N LEU A 339 17.76 17.82 -13.33
CA LEU A 339 16.36 17.72 -13.70
C LEU A 339 15.89 16.26 -13.64
N ALA A 340 14.59 16.06 -13.46
CA ALA A 340 13.95 14.76 -13.34
C ALA A 340 12.91 14.52 -14.46
N PRO A 341 12.82 13.29 -15.00
CA PRO A 341 11.74 12.89 -15.88
C PRO A 341 10.51 12.40 -15.10
N GLN A 342 9.33 12.90 -15.46
CA GLN A 342 8.03 12.38 -14.99
C GLN A 342 7.18 11.87 -16.17
N TYR A 343 6.47 10.76 -15.97
CA TYR A 343 5.65 10.15 -17.01
C TYR A 343 4.15 10.40 -16.77
N TYR A 344 3.48 11.01 -17.74
CA TYR A 344 2.04 11.27 -17.73
C TYR A 344 1.37 10.64 -18.94
N ASP A 345 0.74 9.49 -18.75
CA ASP A 345 0.31 8.64 -19.87
C ASP A 345 1.47 8.47 -20.89
N GLU A 346 1.27 8.87 -22.15
CA GLU A 346 2.23 8.78 -23.26
C GLU A 346 3.16 10.01 -23.37
N LEU A 347 3.14 10.90 -22.37
CA LEU A 347 3.93 12.12 -22.32
C LEU A 347 5.09 11.96 -21.34
N LEU A 348 6.21 12.55 -21.70
CA LEU A 348 7.34 12.76 -20.79
C LEU A 348 7.39 14.24 -20.41
N VAL A 349 7.29 14.53 -19.12
CA VAL A 349 7.42 15.89 -18.59
C VAL A 349 8.78 16.00 -17.91
N ILE A 350 9.58 16.98 -18.32
CA ILE A 350 10.83 17.35 -17.68
C ILE A 350 10.51 18.39 -16.61
N THR A 351 10.97 18.15 -15.39
CA THR A 351 10.68 18.96 -14.21
C THR A 351 11.87 18.91 -13.26
N THR A 352 11.81 19.60 -12.13
CA THR A 352 12.86 19.50 -11.10
C THR A 352 12.70 18.26 -10.21
N PRO A 353 13.78 17.78 -9.56
CA PRO A 353 13.71 16.70 -8.59
C PRO A 353 12.73 16.98 -7.45
N GLU A 354 12.71 18.20 -6.90
CA GLU A 354 11.81 18.57 -5.80
C GLU A 354 10.35 18.45 -6.20
N GLU A 355 10.03 18.83 -7.44
CA GLU A 355 8.68 18.70 -7.97
C GLU A 355 8.31 17.24 -8.31
N ALA A 356 9.31 16.38 -8.58
CA ALA A 356 9.13 14.93 -8.67
C ALA A 356 8.94 14.24 -7.34
N GLU A 357 9.54 14.77 -6.29
CA GLU A 357 9.33 14.27 -4.93
C GLU A 357 7.95 14.64 -4.37
N ARG A 358 7.31 15.69 -4.89
CA ARG A 358 5.91 16.04 -4.56
C ARG A 358 4.89 15.11 -5.20
N GLU A 359 5.11 14.69 -6.45
CA GLU A 359 4.21 13.79 -7.17
C GLU A 359 4.81 12.36 -7.26
N LEU A 360 4.88 11.70 -6.11
CA LEU A 360 5.41 10.33 -6.02
C LEU A 360 4.60 9.33 -6.85
N VAL A 361 5.31 8.43 -7.51
CA VAL A 361 4.74 7.29 -8.23
C VAL A 361 4.40 6.21 -7.20
N ARG A 362 3.23 5.59 -7.36
CA ARG A 362 2.79 4.49 -6.49
C ARG A 362 2.78 3.19 -7.28
N LYS A 363 3.44 2.16 -6.76
CA LYS A 363 3.46 0.82 -7.34
C LYS A 363 3.20 -0.23 -6.27
N VAL A 364 2.44 -1.26 -6.64
CA VAL A 364 2.18 -2.44 -5.81
C VAL A 364 3.11 -3.56 -6.29
N TYR A 365 3.96 -4.06 -5.39
CA TYR A 365 4.94 -5.10 -5.65
C TYR A 365 4.48 -6.42 -5.04
N PRO A 366 4.01 -7.39 -5.85
CA PRO A 366 3.69 -8.70 -5.33
C PRO A 366 4.97 -9.43 -4.91
N ILE A 367 5.02 -9.92 -3.66
CA ILE A 367 6.20 -10.55 -3.07
C ILE A 367 5.90 -11.92 -2.42
N ARG A 368 4.80 -12.58 -2.80
CA ARG A 368 4.46 -13.96 -2.37
C ARG A 368 5.62 -14.94 -2.47
N ASP A 369 6.40 -14.81 -3.54
CA ASP A 369 7.57 -15.64 -3.85
C ASP A 369 8.73 -15.45 -2.86
N PHE A 370 8.73 -14.35 -2.11
CA PHE A 370 9.72 -14.10 -1.06
C PHE A 370 9.48 -14.96 0.18
N PHE A 371 8.23 -15.32 0.44
CA PHE A 371 7.87 -16.16 1.58
C PHE A 371 8.07 -17.64 1.23
N ALA A 372 8.58 -18.42 2.19
CA ALA A 372 8.88 -19.82 1.95
C ALA A 372 7.58 -20.59 1.65
N LYS A 373 7.51 -21.24 0.48
CA LYS A 373 6.49 -22.28 0.24
C LYS A 373 6.73 -23.43 1.21
N GLU A 374 5.64 -23.96 1.77
CA GLU A 374 5.55 -25.11 2.67
C GLU A 374 6.29 -26.33 2.08
N SER A 375 7.63 -26.39 2.24
CA SER A 375 8.41 -27.55 1.79
C SER A 375 8.27 -28.63 2.84
N TRP A 376 7.26 -29.48 2.66
CA TRP A 376 7.22 -30.81 3.26
C TRP A 376 8.59 -31.46 3.08
N MET A 377 9.32 -31.71 4.17
CA MET A 377 10.27 -32.81 4.15
C MET A 377 9.45 -34.11 4.28
N PRO A 378 9.44 -34.99 3.26
CA PRO A 378 8.90 -36.33 3.45
C PRO A 378 9.89 -37.11 4.32
N GLY A 379 9.63 -37.18 5.63
CA GLY A 379 10.51 -37.88 6.55
C GLY A 379 10.06 -37.97 8.02
N GLY A 380 8.93 -37.36 8.39
CA GLY A 380 8.26 -37.66 9.67
C GLY A 380 7.29 -38.82 9.46
N ASP A 381 7.57 -39.97 10.08
CA ASP A 381 6.78 -41.19 9.99
C ASP A 381 5.28 -40.95 10.31
N PRO A 382 4.32 -41.32 9.44
CA PRO A 382 2.89 -41.09 9.69
C PRO A 382 2.28 -41.92 10.81
N PHE A 383 3.04 -42.81 11.46
CA PHE A 383 2.51 -43.78 12.42
C PHE A 383 3.17 -43.80 13.81
N GLU A 384 4.00 -42.82 14.17
CA GLU A 384 4.57 -42.74 15.52
C GLU A 384 3.85 -41.70 16.42
N GLY A 385 2.95 -42.19 17.29
CA GLY A 385 2.76 -41.63 18.65
C GLY A 385 1.57 -40.71 18.94
N ASP A 386 0.54 -41.32 19.53
CA ASP A 386 -0.52 -40.80 20.43
C ASP A 386 -1.43 -39.63 20.02
N SER A 387 -2.67 -39.99 19.74
CA SER A 387 -3.77 -39.14 19.31
C SER A 387 -4.61 -38.64 20.48
N THR A 388 -4.15 -37.62 21.23
CA THR A 388 -5.07 -36.74 21.99
C THR A 388 -4.57 -35.31 22.22
N GLN A 389 -3.39 -34.96 21.70
CA GLN A 389 -2.88 -33.58 21.72
C GLN A 389 -2.68 -33.03 20.30
N ARG A 390 -3.70 -33.18 19.44
CA ARG A 390 -3.93 -32.23 18.33
C ARG A 390 -4.45 -30.91 18.91
N GLN A 391 -3.72 -30.31 19.85
CA GLN A 391 -3.76 -28.88 19.99
C GLN A 391 -3.17 -28.35 18.70
N LYS A 392 -4.07 -27.82 17.85
CA LYS A 392 -3.79 -26.95 16.72
C LYS A 392 -2.52 -26.17 17.02
N ALA A 393 -1.38 -26.64 16.52
CA ALA A 393 -0.23 -25.79 16.32
C ALA A 393 -0.74 -24.76 15.31
N SER A 394 -1.07 -23.58 15.83
CA SER A 394 -1.45 -22.43 15.03
C SER A 394 -0.28 -22.18 14.09
N ARG A 395 -0.40 -22.71 12.87
CA ARG A 395 0.44 -22.45 11.70
C ARG A 395 0.47 -20.94 11.46
N HIS A 396 1.38 -20.22 12.11
CA HIS A 396 1.70 -18.84 11.79
C HIS A 396 3.12 -18.83 11.22
N TYR A 397 3.25 -19.08 9.92
CA TYR A 397 4.34 -18.46 9.18
C TYR A 397 3.91 -17.01 8.98
N VAL A 398 4.41 -16.10 9.81
CA VAL A 398 4.23 -14.67 9.58
C VAL A 398 5.11 -14.34 8.39
N ALA A 399 4.51 -13.91 7.28
CA ALA A 399 5.24 -13.30 6.18
C ALA A 399 6.14 -12.20 6.76
N ASP A 400 7.46 -12.37 6.64
CA ASP A 400 8.45 -11.47 7.22
C ASP A 400 8.63 -10.26 6.31
N TYR A 401 7.61 -9.40 6.30
CA TYR A 401 7.60 -8.15 5.56
C TYR A 401 8.73 -7.23 6.03
N ASP A 402 8.98 -7.19 7.34
CA ASP A 402 10.00 -6.33 7.95
C ASP A 402 11.39 -6.61 7.38
N SER A 403 11.76 -7.88 7.19
CA SER A 403 13.04 -8.23 6.56
C SER A 403 13.15 -7.72 5.11
N VAL A 404 12.06 -7.79 4.33
CA VAL A 404 12.07 -7.31 2.94
C VAL A 404 12.08 -5.79 2.90
N ILE A 405 11.29 -5.14 3.74
CA ILE A 405 11.25 -3.67 3.88
C ILE A 405 12.63 -3.16 4.29
N GLN A 406 13.23 -3.72 5.34
CA GLN A 406 14.59 -3.36 5.77
C GLN A 406 15.62 -3.60 4.68
N LEU A 407 15.53 -4.70 3.92
CA LEU A 407 16.43 -4.94 2.79
C LEU A 407 16.33 -3.81 1.76
N LEU A 408 15.11 -3.39 1.40
CA LEU A 408 14.89 -2.33 0.43
C LEU A 408 15.36 -0.97 0.96
N THR A 409 14.92 -0.58 2.16
CA THR A 409 15.22 0.75 2.73
C THR A 409 16.68 0.93 3.13
N THR A 410 17.39 -0.14 3.49
CA THR A 410 18.82 -0.05 3.85
C THR A 410 19.77 -0.18 2.65
N THR A 411 19.32 -0.77 1.54
CA THR A 411 20.16 -1.00 0.36
C THR A 411 19.96 0.08 -0.70
N ILE A 412 18.74 0.61 -0.84
CA ILE A 412 18.38 1.58 -1.88
C ILE A 412 18.26 2.94 -1.21
N GLU A 413 19.18 3.86 -1.51
CA GLU A 413 19.16 5.28 -1.12
C GLU A 413 18.49 5.54 0.24
N PRO A 414 19.14 5.17 1.36
CA PRO A 414 18.49 5.14 2.67
C PRO A 414 17.84 6.49 3.05
N GLU A 415 18.46 7.60 2.68
CA GLU A 415 17.98 8.96 2.98
C GLU A 415 16.70 9.35 2.21
N SER A 416 16.30 8.56 1.21
CA SER A 416 15.09 8.82 0.40
C SER A 416 13.79 8.33 1.06
N TRP A 417 13.88 7.55 2.13
CA TRP A 417 12.72 6.96 2.81
C TRP A 417 12.29 7.75 4.03
N GLU A 418 10.98 7.72 4.33
CA GLU A 418 10.34 8.41 5.46
C GLU A 418 11.04 8.14 6.80
N GLU A 419 11.47 6.89 7.05
CA GLU A 419 12.18 6.51 8.29
C GLU A 419 13.47 7.31 8.52
N LEU A 420 14.08 7.81 7.45
CA LEU A 420 15.30 8.64 7.48
C LEU A 420 15.03 10.09 7.03
N GLY A 421 13.76 10.49 6.93
CA GLY A 421 13.34 11.86 6.63
C GLY A 421 13.23 12.19 5.14
N GLY A 422 13.28 11.19 4.25
CA GLY A 422 13.00 11.36 2.83
C GLY A 422 11.51 11.23 2.49
N PRO A 423 11.10 11.55 1.26
CA PRO A 423 9.68 11.57 0.85
C PRO A 423 9.10 10.18 0.58
N GLY A 424 9.94 9.14 0.46
CA GLY A 424 9.54 7.80 0.04
C GLY A 424 8.83 7.00 1.13
N ALA A 425 7.69 6.39 0.80
CA ALA A 425 6.93 5.53 1.71
C ALA A 425 6.90 4.08 1.22
N ILE A 426 6.94 3.13 2.17
CA ILE A 426 6.81 1.69 1.92
C ILE A 426 5.91 1.07 2.98
N GLN A 427 4.85 0.39 2.55
CA GLN A 427 3.87 -0.23 3.45
C GLN A 427 3.59 -1.68 3.03
N PRO A 428 3.57 -2.64 3.97
CA PRO A 428 3.14 -4.00 3.68
C PRO A 428 1.62 -4.09 3.62
N LEU A 429 1.12 -4.84 2.63
CA LEU A 429 -0.27 -5.29 2.60
C LEU A 429 -0.28 -6.81 2.72
N ALA A 430 -0.43 -7.29 3.96
CA ALA A 430 -0.40 -8.72 4.27
C ALA A 430 -1.46 -9.50 3.47
N GLU A 431 -2.63 -8.90 3.25
CA GLU A 431 -3.77 -9.54 2.60
C GLU A 431 -3.59 -9.81 1.11
N SER A 432 -2.66 -9.11 0.46
CA SER A 432 -2.33 -9.30 -0.94
C SER A 432 -0.90 -9.81 -1.14
N ASP A 433 -0.20 -10.15 -0.05
CA ASP A 433 1.21 -10.53 -0.04
C ASP A 433 2.06 -9.59 -0.92
N ALA A 434 1.85 -8.28 -0.72
CA ALA A 434 2.41 -7.25 -1.56
C ALA A 434 2.99 -6.10 -0.72
N LEU A 435 3.94 -5.38 -1.29
CA LEU A 435 4.44 -4.11 -0.76
C LEU A 435 3.87 -2.99 -1.62
N VAL A 436 3.31 -1.97 -1.00
CA VAL A 436 2.95 -0.73 -1.70
C VAL A 436 4.06 0.27 -1.44
N ILE A 437 4.67 0.75 -2.52
CA ILE A 437 5.80 1.67 -2.47
C ILE A 437 5.40 2.94 -3.19
N SER A 438 5.63 4.09 -2.55
CA SER A 438 5.40 5.42 -3.09
C SER A 438 6.72 6.18 -3.12
N THR A 439 7.36 6.28 -4.29
CA THR A 439 8.66 6.96 -4.47
C THR A 439 8.79 7.55 -5.88
N VAL A 440 9.92 8.20 -6.17
CA VAL A 440 10.25 8.64 -7.54
C VAL A 440 10.59 7.45 -8.45
N GLU A 441 10.40 7.62 -9.75
CA GLU A 441 10.58 6.54 -10.74
C GLU A 441 12.01 5.93 -10.73
N GLU A 442 13.04 6.74 -10.46
CA GLU A 442 14.41 6.24 -10.38
C GLU A 442 14.61 5.24 -9.22
N ILE A 443 14.05 5.53 -8.05
CA ILE A 443 14.08 4.64 -6.89
C ILE A 443 13.29 3.37 -7.20
N HIS A 444 12.13 3.48 -7.86
CA HIS A 444 11.38 2.32 -8.31
C HIS A 444 12.20 1.41 -9.23
N ALA A 445 12.98 1.97 -10.16
CA ALA A 445 13.85 1.17 -11.02
C ALA A 445 14.90 0.39 -10.21
N LYS A 446 15.49 1.01 -9.17
CA LYS A 446 16.42 0.35 -8.24
C LYS A 446 15.74 -0.77 -7.44
N VAL A 447 14.51 -0.54 -6.97
CA VAL A 447 13.68 -1.56 -6.28
C VAL A 447 13.39 -2.75 -7.20
N GLU A 448 12.93 -2.49 -8.42
CA GLU A 448 12.62 -3.52 -9.41
C GLU A 448 13.86 -4.36 -9.75
N GLN A 449 15.02 -3.72 -9.91
CA GLN A 449 16.29 -4.40 -10.15
C GLN A 449 16.68 -5.30 -8.97
N LEU A 450 16.68 -4.78 -7.74
CA LEU A 450 17.06 -5.54 -6.56
C LEU A 450 16.15 -6.75 -6.34
N LEU A 451 14.82 -6.57 -6.45
CA LEU A 451 13.87 -7.68 -6.34
C LEU A 451 14.10 -8.74 -7.43
N ARG A 452 14.41 -8.31 -8.66
CA ARG A 452 14.75 -9.24 -9.76
C ARG A 452 16.03 -10.01 -9.48
N GLU A 453 17.07 -9.36 -8.95
CA GLU A 453 18.33 -10.00 -8.60
C GLU A 453 18.14 -11.04 -7.47
N VAL A 454 17.38 -10.70 -6.43
CA VAL A 454 17.06 -11.66 -5.35
C VAL A 454 16.29 -12.86 -5.89
N ARG A 455 15.32 -12.64 -6.78
CA ARG A 455 14.57 -13.72 -7.46
C ARG A 455 15.48 -14.61 -8.31
N ALA A 456 16.35 -14.02 -9.11
CA ALA A 456 17.31 -14.76 -9.94
C ALA A 456 18.27 -15.60 -9.08
N GLY A 457 18.75 -15.04 -7.96
CA GLY A 457 19.62 -15.75 -7.02
C GLY A 457 18.97 -16.96 -6.33
N ARG A 458 17.64 -16.94 -6.13
CA ARG A 458 16.88 -18.08 -5.58
C ARG A 458 16.62 -19.21 -6.59
N ILE A 459 16.59 -18.88 -7.88
CA ILE A 459 16.32 -19.83 -8.98
C ILE A 459 17.62 -20.49 -9.48
N ALA A 460 18.78 -19.89 -9.23
CA ALA A 460 20.07 -20.45 -9.65
C ALA A 460 20.28 -21.88 -9.08
N PRO A 461 20.57 -22.89 -9.92
CA PRO A 461 20.92 -24.23 -9.43
C PRO A 461 22.15 -24.10 -8.52
N VAL A 462 22.11 -24.73 -7.35
CA VAL A 462 23.35 -24.99 -6.60
C VAL A 462 24.24 -25.82 -7.52
N PRO A 463 25.43 -25.35 -7.93
CA PRO A 463 26.27 -26.11 -8.83
C PRO A 463 26.59 -27.47 -8.20
N SER A 464 26.45 -28.53 -8.99
CA SER A 464 26.76 -29.89 -8.58
C SER A 464 28.19 -29.92 -8.00
N PRO A 465 28.47 -30.68 -6.93
CA PRO A 465 29.84 -30.84 -6.42
C PRO A 465 30.82 -31.31 -7.52
N GLU A 466 30.30 -32.01 -8.53
CA GLU A 466 31.07 -32.51 -9.67
C GLU A 466 31.48 -31.41 -10.66
N GLU A 467 30.66 -30.36 -10.84
CA GLU A 467 30.95 -29.22 -11.74
C GLU A 467 31.95 -28.22 -11.11
N THR A 468 32.07 -28.23 -9.78
CA THR A 468 33.07 -27.43 -9.04
C THR A 468 34.46 -28.07 -9.04
N THR A 469 34.59 -29.31 -9.55
CA THR A 469 35.87 -30.05 -9.52
C THR A 469 36.82 -29.66 -10.67
N GLY A 470 36.33 -28.95 -11.70
CA GLY A 470 37.11 -28.56 -12.89
C GLY A 470 37.72 -27.15 -12.88
N LEU A 471 37.31 -26.30 -11.94
CA LEU A 471 37.86 -24.95 -11.79
C LEU A 471 38.80 -24.93 -10.58
N GLY A 472 40.09 -25.06 -10.88
CA GLY A 472 41.14 -25.07 -9.87
C GLY A 472 41.00 -23.93 -8.88
N SER A 473 40.85 -24.28 -7.59
CA SER A 473 41.23 -23.48 -6.43
C SER A 473 41.03 -21.96 -6.57
N TYR A 474 39.83 -21.52 -6.91
CA TYR A 474 39.41 -20.17 -6.57
C TYR A 474 38.81 -20.24 -5.16
N MET A 475 39.70 -20.02 -4.19
CA MET A 475 39.31 -19.55 -2.87
C MET A 475 38.31 -18.40 -3.09
N PRO A 476 37.14 -18.38 -2.44
CA PRO A 476 36.23 -17.26 -2.57
C PRO A 476 37.00 -16.01 -2.18
N LEU A 477 37.08 -15.03 -3.08
CA LEU A 477 37.60 -13.71 -2.72
C LEU A 477 36.81 -13.27 -1.49
N PRO A 478 37.47 -13.00 -0.35
CA PRO A 478 36.75 -12.46 0.80
C PRO A 478 36.05 -11.20 0.33
N LEU A 479 34.74 -11.12 0.61
CA LEU A 479 33.96 -9.90 0.42
C LEU A 479 34.79 -8.72 0.95
N PRO A 480 34.80 -7.56 0.28
CA PRO A 480 35.50 -6.40 0.81
C PRO A 480 35.01 -6.16 2.23
N VAL A 481 35.91 -6.38 3.19
CA VAL A 481 35.63 -6.19 4.61
C VAL A 481 35.41 -4.70 4.75
N SER A 482 34.15 -4.27 4.81
CA SER A 482 33.85 -2.89 5.17
C SER A 482 34.47 -2.66 6.55
N ASP A 483 35.48 -1.79 6.58
CA ASP A 483 36.18 -1.42 7.82
C ASP A 483 35.37 -0.40 8.64
N GLN A 484 34.14 -0.12 8.24
CA GLN A 484 33.24 0.75 8.98
C GLN A 484 32.85 0.05 10.29
N THR A 485 33.26 0.67 11.40
CA THR A 485 32.89 0.24 12.73
C THR A 485 31.54 0.83 13.11
N VAL A 486 30.65 0.00 13.63
CA VAL A 486 29.32 0.42 14.07
C VAL A 486 29.18 0.10 15.55
N ASP A 487 28.54 1.00 16.29
CA ASP A 487 28.14 0.77 17.67
C ASP A 487 26.89 -0.09 17.73
N ARG A 488 26.98 -1.19 18.46
CA ARG A 488 25.82 -2.01 18.80
C ARG A 488 25.79 -2.29 20.29
N THR A 489 24.65 -2.03 20.89
CA THR A 489 24.37 -2.35 22.29
C THR A 489 23.74 -3.73 22.35
N HIS A 490 24.41 -4.67 23.01
CA HIS A 490 23.92 -6.02 23.25
C HIS A 490 23.49 -6.13 24.71
N ARG A 491 22.23 -6.51 24.96
CA ARG A 491 21.79 -6.91 26.30
C ARG A 491 22.13 -8.38 26.51
N VAL A 492 22.79 -8.70 27.61
CA VAL A 492 23.17 -10.08 27.96
C VAL A 492 22.13 -10.65 28.93
N GLU A 493 21.29 -11.55 28.43
CA GLU A 493 20.24 -12.18 29.22
C GLU A 493 20.82 -13.12 30.29
N GLY A 494 20.25 -13.05 31.51
CA GLY A 494 20.66 -13.89 32.64
C GLY A 494 21.92 -13.41 33.40
N VAL A 495 22.39 -12.18 33.16
CA VAL A 495 23.53 -11.58 33.85
C VAL A 495 23.13 -10.21 34.41
N ASP A 496 22.97 -10.12 35.73
CA ASP A 496 22.66 -8.87 36.46
C ASP A 496 23.80 -8.45 37.42
N ASP A 497 25.01 -8.97 37.20
CA ASP A 497 26.22 -8.62 37.96
C ASP A 497 27.28 -8.00 37.04
N GLY A 498 27.64 -6.75 37.31
CA GLY A 498 28.63 -6.01 36.54
C GLY A 498 30.02 -6.66 36.52
N ARG A 499 30.40 -7.45 37.53
CA ARG A 499 31.68 -8.19 37.53
C ARG A 499 31.67 -9.34 36.53
N ARG A 500 30.55 -10.07 36.46
CA ARG A 500 30.36 -11.16 35.49
C ARG A 500 30.26 -10.62 34.07
N LEU A 501 29.61 -9.48 33.88
CA LEU A 501 29.52 -8.81 32.60
C LEU A 501 30.90 -8.33 32.10
N ALA A 502 31.74 -7.80 33.00
CA ALA A 502 33.12 -7.42 32.68
C ALA A 502 33.99 -8.61 32.27
N GLN A 503 33.81 -9.77 32.93
CA GLN A 503 34.49 -11.00 32.54
C GLN A 503 34.08 -11.46 31.14
N ILE A 504 32.78 -11.44 30.83
CA ILE A 504 32.26 -11.79 29.49
C ILE A 504 32.81 -10.82 28.43
N ALA A 505 32.86 -9.52 28.71
CA ALA A 505 33.45 -8.55 27.79
C ALA A 505 34.94 -8.87 27.50
N GLN A 506 35.71 -9.22 28.54
CA GLN A 506 37.11 -9.59 28.42
C GLN A 506 37.32 -10.89 27.64
N ASP A 507 36.48 -11.90 27.89
CA ASP A 507 36.53 -13.20 27.20
C ASP A 507 36.18 -13.04 25.70
N LEU A 508 35.21 -12.17 25.38
CA LEU A 508 34.87 -11.84 24.00
C LEU A 508 36.02 -11.12 23.27
N GLN A 509 36.70 -10.18 23.92
CA GLN A 509 37.86 -9.49 23.34
C GLN A 509 39.06 -10.42 23.10
N GLN A 510 39.23 -11.45 23.93
CA GLN A 510 40.31 -12.44 23.78
C GLN A 510 39.97 -13.54 22.77
N GLY A 511 38.69 -13.93 22.68
CA GLY A 511 38.24 -15.04 21.84
C GLY A 511 37.87 -14.66 20.41
N ILE A 512 37.45 -13.42 20.17
CA ILE A 512 36.92 -12.97 18.88
C ILE A 512 37.84 -11.87 18.33
N ALA A 513 38.40 -12.11 17.14
CA ALA A 513 39.33 -11.22 16.46
C ALA A 513 40.46 -10.66 17.37
N PRO A 514 41.25 -11.54 18.04
CA PRO A 514 42.31 -11.10 18.95
C PRO A 514 43.34 -10.23 18.20
N GLY A 515 43.69 -9.08 18.79
CA GLY A 515 44.61 -8.09 18.18
C GLY A 515 43.95 -7.05 17.27
N SER A 516 42.64 -7.16 16.99
CA SER A 516 41.89 -6.13 16.24
C SER A 516 41.30 -5.02 17.12
N TRP A 517 41.28 -5.23 18.44
CA TRP A 517 40.81 -4.30 19.47
C TRP A 517 41.89 -3.27 19.81
N ASP A 518 41.61 -1.99 19.63
CA ASP A 518 42.55 -0.89 19.87
C ASP A 518 42.15 0.00 21.06
N GLY A 519 40.95 -0.19 21.61
CA GLY A 519 40.42 0.57 22.73
C GLY A 519 40.00 2.01 22.41
N GLN A 520 40.18 2.49 21.16
CA GLN A 520 39.82 3.84 20.72
C GLN A 520 38.76 3.83 19.62
N LYS A 521 38.99 3.10 18.52
CA LYS A 521 38.04 2.96 17.40
C LYS A 521 37.30 1.63 17.45
N ARG A 522 37.85 0.64 18.12
CA ARG A 522 37.31 -0.72 18.27
C ARG A 522 37.41 -1.15 19.72
N TYR A 523 36.26 -1.18 20.40
CA TYR A 523 36.21 -1.42 21.84
C TYR A 523 34.93 -2.16 22.25
N ILE A 524 34.98 -2.72 23.46
CA ILE A 524 33.82 -3.22 24.19
C ILE A 524 33.78 -2.49 25.52
N VAL A 525 32.64 -1.89 25.85
CA VAL A 525 32.39 -1.22 27.13
C VAL A 525 31.17 -1.83 27.80
N THR A 526 31.28 -2.09 29.09
CA THR A 526 30.14 -2.51 29.92
C THR A 526 29.34 -1.30 30.36
N LEU A 527 28.03 -1.31 30.13
CA LEU A 527 27.08 -0.34 30.66
C LEU A 527 26.16 -1.02 31.66
N GLY A 528 26.18 -0.54 32.90
CA GLY A 528 25.35 -1.09 33.98
C GLY A 528 25.71 -2.56 34.31
N THR A 529 24.69 -3.36 34.60
CA THR A 529 24.85 -4.75 35.04
C THR A 529 24.57 -5.80 33.96
N ASN A 530 23.97 -5.41 32.83
CA ASN A 530 23.54 -6.35 31.79
C ASN A 530 23.69 -5.88 30.33
N GLN A 531 24.38 -4.77 30.04
CA GLN A 531 24.56 -4.25 28.68
C GLN A 531 26.03 -4.12 28.27
N LEU A 532 26.33 -4.51 27.03
CA LEU A 532 27.63 -4.35 26.39
C LEU A 532 27.49 -3.47 25.16
N VAL A 533 28.25 -2.38 25.08
CA VAL A 533 28.40 -1.59 23.86
C VAL A 533 29.65 -2.05 23.15
N VAL A 534 29.48 -2.53 21.92
CA VAL A 534 30.55 -3.03 21.08
C VAL A 534 30.67 -2.13 19.87
N ARG A 535 31.84 -1.54 19.66
CA ARG A 535 32.21 -0.83 18.44
C ARG A 535 33.14 -1.71 17.62
N HIS A 536 32.66 -2.28 16.51
CA HIS A 536 33.48 -3.08 15.59
C HIS A 536 32.80 -3.25 14.22
N ASN A 537 33.51 -3.81 13.25
CA ASN A 537 32.99 -4.17 11.93
C ASN A 537 31.89 -5.26 11.99
N ALA A 538 31.08 -5.36 10.93
CA ALA A 538 29.88 -6.19 10.89
C ALA A 538 30.14 -7.70 11.05
N GLN A 539 31.34 -8.19 10.72
CA GLN A 539 31.70 -9.59 10.92
C GLN A 539 31.89 -9.91 12.40
N VAL A 540 32.70 -9.10 13.11
CA VAL A 540 32.95 -9.30 14.55
C VAL A 540 31.68 -9.06 15.36
N GLN A 541 30.82 -8.13 14.95
CA GLN A 541 29.50 -7.95 15.56
C GLN A 541 28.63 -9.21 15.47
N ARG A 542 28.62 -9.91 14.32
CA ARG A 542 27.89 -11.17 14.16
C ARG A 542 28.46 -12.28 15.02
N GLU A 543 29.79 -12.38 15.11
CA GLU A 543 30.46 -13.38 15.97
C GLU A 543 30.15 -13.15 17.45
N ILE A 544 30.15 -11.89 17.90
CA ILE A 544 29.78 -11.51 19.27
C ILE A 544 28.30 -11.83 19.57
N SER A 545 27.37 -11.46 18.69
CA SER A 545 25.96 -11.81 18.86
C SER A 545 25.71 -13.32 18.87
N GLY A 546 26.52 -14.10 18.14
CA GLY A 546 26.47 -15.56 18.17
C GLY A 546 26.95 -16.14 19.50
N GLN A 547 28.07 -15.63 20.03
CA GLN A 547 28.64 -16.03 21.31
C GLN A 547 27.73 -15.64 22.49
N LEU A 548 27.19 -14.42 22.50
CA LEU A 548 26.25 -13.99 23.54
C LEU A 548 24.96 -14.82 23.56
N ARG A 549 24.45 -15.23 22.38
CA ARG A 549 23.31 -16.17 22.30
C ARG A 549 23.65 -17.56 22.84
N ARG A 550 24.88 -18.04 22.69
CA ARG A 550 25.33 -19.30 23.30
C ARG A 550 25.42 -19.19 24.81
N ILE A 551 26.03 -18.12 25.32
CA ILE A 551 26.14 -17.82 26.76
C ILE A 551 24.74 -17.69 27.39
N ALA A 552 23.79 -17.04 26.73
CA ALA A 552 22.41 -16.93 27.20
C ALA A 552 21.71 -18.31 27.28
N ARG A 553 21.91 -19.18 26.29
CA ARG A 553 21.38 -20.56 26.31
C ARG A 553 22.01 -21.41 27.40
N GLU A 554 23.31 -21.29 27.61
CA GLU A 554 24.03 -22.01 28.67
C GLU A 554 23.63 -21.55 30.08
N ASN A 555 23.36 -20.24 30.25
CA ASN A 555 22.83 -19.69 31.51
C ASN A 555 21.36 -20.06 31.75
N GLY A 556 20.53 -20.09 30.70
CA GLY A 556 19.12 -20.51 30.78
C GLY A 556 18.95 -22.00 31.07
N ALA A 557 19.89 -22.86 30.64
CA ALA A 557 19.90 -24.28 30.96
C ALA A 557 20.29 -24.59 32.43
N GLY A 558 20.93 -23.64 33.13
CA GLY A 558 21.39 -23.79 34.52
C GLY A 558 20.41 -23.32 35.59
N GLN A 559 19.24 -22.77 35.23
CA GLN A 559 18.25 -22.21 36.16
C GLN A 559 17.01 -23.10 36.38
N THR A 560 17.10 -24.38 36.07
CA THR A 560 16.24 -25.40 36.70
C THR A 560 17.13 -26.32 37.53
N VAL A 561 16.76 -26.53 38.79
CA VAL A 561 17.47 -27.28 39.83
C VAL A 561 18.52 -26.47 40.63
N ARG A 562 18.03 -25.68 41.61
CA ARG A 562 18.47 -25.79 43.02
C ARG A 562 17.64 -24.89 43.96
N ALA A 563 17.23 -25.51 45.08
CA ALA A 563 16.76 -24.96 46.36
C ALA A 563 15.24 -24.99 46.62
N ASN A 564 14.76 -26.05 47.28
CA ASN A 564 14.67 -25.99 48.74
C ASN A 564 14.48 -27.37 49.36
N ARG A 565 15.48 -27.75 50.17
CA ARG A 565 15.38 -28.73 51.25
C ARG A 565 15.38 -27.90 52.53
N TYR A 566 14.26 -27.87 53.25
CA TYR A 566 14.21 -27.55 54.67
C TYR A 566 13.28 -28.56 55.35
N ASP A 567 13.65 -28.86 56.58
CA ASP A 567 13.41 -30.08 57.32
C ASP A 567 11.94 -30.37 57.68
N GLU A 568 11.68 -31.67 57.82
CA GLU A 568 10.51 -32.30 58.42
C GLU A 568 10.32 -31.91 59.91
N PRO A 569 9.09 -32.02 60.46
CA PRO A 569 8.85 -33.23 61.23
C PRO A 569 7.45 -33.86 61.03
N THR A 570 7.47 -35.14 60.69
CA THR A 570 6.64 -36.28 61.12
C THR A 570 5.39 -36.02 61.98
N ILE A 571 4.22 -36.56 61.54
CA ILE A 571 3.25 -37.36 62.33
C ILE A 571 2.42 -38.26 61.36
N ALA A 572 2.08 -39.45 61.86
CA ALA A 572 1.76 -40.73 61.21
C ALA A 572 0.45 -40.89 60.39
N PRO A 573 0.33 -41.97 59.57
CA PRO A 573 -0.78 -42.20 58.64
C PRO A 573 -1.91 -43.07 59.22
N ARG A 574 -3.15 -42.87 58.74
CA ARG A 574 -4.26 -43.82 58.90
C ARG A 574 -5.19 -43.87 57.67
N THR A 575 -5.06 -44.97 56.94
CA THR A 575 -6.13 -45.89 56.45
C THR A 575 -7.48 -45.33 55.90
N THR A 576 -7.67 -45.41 54.58
CA THR A 576 -8.75 -46.02 53.73
C THR A 576 -10.20 -46.21 54.26
N PRO A 577 -11.24 -46.56 53.42
CA PRO A 577 -11.55 -46.34 51.98
C PRO A 577 -13.09 -46.12 51.66
N HIS A 578 -13.46 -46.13 50.35
CA HIS A 578 -14.79 -46.38 49.73
C HIS A 578 -15.81 -45.20 49.72
N GLY A 579 -16.67 -44.98 48.71
CA GLY A 579 -17.03 -45.69 47.47
C GLY A 579 -18.30 -45.07 46.81
N GLY A 580 -18.66 -45.50 45.59
CA GLY A 580 -19.99 -45.32 44.93
C GLY A 580 -20.19 -43.99 44.19
N GLY A 581 -20.44 -43.93 42.88
CA GLY A 581 -21.65 -44.40 42.15
C GLY A 581 -22.65 -43.23 42.09
N GLY A 582 -23.11 -42.65 40.98
CA GLY A 582 -23.71 -43.17 39.75
C GLY A 582 -25.05 -42.41 39.50
N PHE A 583 -25.53 -42.36 38.24
CA PHE A 583 -26.80 -41.76 37.71
C PHE A 583 -26.78 -40.24 37.43
N PHE A 584 -27.18 -39.72 36.24
CA PHE A 584 -28.34 -40.02 35.37
C PHE A 584 -28.06 -39.97 33.86
N GLN A 585 -28.95 -40.60 33.08
CA GLN A 585 -28.97 -40.72 31.61
C GLN A 585 -30.36 -40.30 31.04
N ALA A 586 -30.32 -39.66 29.86
CA ALA A 586 -31.24 -39.59 28.70
C ALA A 586 -32.73 -39.17 28.79
N ASP A 587 -33.10 -38.19 27.94
CA ASP A 587 -34.03 -38.26 26.77
C ASP A 587 -34.23 -36.80 26.25
N GLY A 588 -34.35 -36.38 24.98
CA GLY A 588 -34.56 -37.01 23.67
C GLY A 588 -35.67 -36.24 22.91
N ALA A 589 -35.35 -35.43 21.88
CA ALA A 589 -36.19 -35.13 20.68
C ALA A 589 -35.71 -33.94 19.81
N ASN A 590 -35.15 -34.26 18.63
CA ASN A 590 -35.49 -33.81 17.27
C ASN A 590 -35.96 -32.35 16.97
N SER A 591 -35.18 -31.60 16.16
CA SER A 591 -35.71 -30.79 15.04
C SER A 591 -34.58 -30.43 14.05
N ALA A 592 -34.95 -30.36 12.77
CA ALA A 592 -34.12 -30.53 11.59
C ALA A 592 -33.51 -29.22 11.02
N ASP A 593 -32.40 -29.40 10.30
CA ASP A 593 -31.59 -28.41 9.60
C ASP A 593 -32.21 -28.04 8.22
N PRO A 594 -32.54 -26.75 7.94
CA PRO A 594 -33.26 -26.35 6.74
C PRO A 594 -32.39 -25.99 5.51
N PHE A 595 -31.09 -26.30 5.45
CA PHE A 595 -30.23 -25.91 4.32
C PHE A 595 -29.46 -27.05 3.61
N ALA A 596 -29.95 -28.30 3.70
CA ALA A 596 -29.37 -29.40 2.93
C ALA A 596 -29.96 -29.48 1.50
N ALA A 597 -29.15 -29.14 0.49
CA ALA A 597 -29.44 -29.34 -0.93
C ALA A 597 -29.36 -30.83 -1.33
N PRO A 598 -30.20 -31.34 -2.26
CA PRO A 598 -30.16 -32.73 -2.69
C PRO A 598 -29.14 -33.00 -3.83
N PRO A 599 -28.68 -34.26 -3.99
CA PRO A 599 -27.63 -34.64 -4.93
C PRO A 599 -28.15 -35.01 -6.34
N ASN A 600 -27.32 -34.77 -7.36
CA ASN A 600 -27.50 -35.23 -8.73
C ASN A 600 -27.12 -36.71 -8.92
N ALA A 601 -27.88 -37.42 -9.77
CA ALA A 601 -27.45 -38.60 -10.52
C ALA A 601 -28.25 -38.74 -11.85
N ASP A 602 -27.52 -38.92 -12.95
CA ASP A 602 -27.90 -39.06 -14.39
C ASP A 602 -28.61 -40.40 -14.76
N PRO A 603 -28.70 -40.90 -16.04
CA PRO A 603 -28.79 -40.35 -17.43
C PRO A 603 -29.94 -41.00 -18.30
N PHE A 604 -29.93 -40.77 -19.64
CA PHE A 604 -30.68 -41.37 -20.79
C PHE A 604 -32.00 -40.68 -21.19
N ASP A 605 -32.47 -40.61 -22.44
CA ASP A 605 -32.01 -40.74 -23.86
C ASP A 605 -33.29 -40.47 -24.70
N GLY A 606 -33.18 -40.00 -25.94
CA GLY A 606 -34.27 -40.13 -26.92
C GLY A 606 -34.73 -38.86 -27.65
N SER A 607 -34.03 -38.56 -28.76
CA SER A 607 -34.52 -38.06 -30.06
C SER A 607 -35.98 -37.58 -30.22
N GLN A 608 -36.18 -36.38 -30.80
CA GLN A 608 -36.85 -36.15 -32.10
C GLN A 608 -37.08 -34.64 -32.39
N ASP A 609 -36.40 -34.14 -33.43
CA ASP A 609 -36.81 -32.99 -34.29
C ASP A 609 -37.97 -33.40 -35.24
N PRO A 610 -38.53 -32.55 -36.15
CA PRO A 610 -38.39 -31.11 -36.40
C PRO A 610 -39.74 -30.36 -36.63
N PHE A 611 -39.72 -29.02 -36.76
CA PHE A 611 -40.54 -28.11 -37.63
C PHE A 611 -40.31 -26.69 -37.07
N GLY A 612 -39.95 -25.61 -37.78
CA GLY A 612 -39.86 -25.25 -39.19
C GLY A 612 -40.05 -23.73 -39.29
N SER A 613 -39.37 -23.08 -40.25
CA SER A 613 -39.48 -21.66 -40.67
C SER A 613 -38.91 -20.59 -39.74
N GLY A 614 -38.15 -19.59 -40.19
CA GLY A 614 -37.77 -19.19 -41.54
C GLY A 614 -37.25 -17.76 -41.49
N ASP A 615 -35.97 -17.58 -41.80
CA ASP A 615 -35.37 -16.31 -42.19
C ASP A 615 -36.02 -15.79 -43.47
N PRO A 616 -36.12 -14.46 -43.63
CA PRO A 616 -35.73 -13.92 -44.92
C PRO A 616 -34.98 -12.57 -44.86
N PHE A 617 -33.93 -12.49 -45.70
CA PHE A 617 -33.15 -11.30 -46.12
C PHE A 617 -32.07 -10.84 -45.13
N GLY A 618 -30.77 -10.97 -45.39
CA GLY A 618 -30.04 -11.01 -46.66
C GLY A 618 -29.05 -9.83 -46.68
N GLY A 619 -27.75 -10.12 -46.46
CA GLY A 619 -26.66 -9.15 -46.53
C GLY A 619 -26.42 -8.59 -47.94
N PRO A 620 -25.39 -7.74 -48.12
CA PRO A 620 -24.03 -8.30 -48.15
C PRO A 620 -22.92 -7.48 -47.48
N ASP A 621 -21.94 -8.24 -47.00
CA ASP A 621 -20.49 -7.99 -46.85
C ASP A 621 -19.91 -6.58 -47.03
N ASN A 622 -19.18 -6.14 -45.99
CA ASN A 622 -17.79 -5.75 -46.21
C ASN A 622 -16.90 -5.99 -44.97
N ARG A 623 -15.76 -6.63 -45.22
CA ARG A 623 -14.70 -6.97 -44.26
C ARG A 623 -13.89 -5.72 -43.91
N PHE A 624 -13.47 -5.54 -42.65
CA PHE A 624 -12.15 -5.07 -42.22
C PHE A 624 -12.02 -5.16 -40.68
N ALA A 625 -10.79 -5.34 -40.23
CA ALA A 625 -10.35 -5.87 -38.94
C ALA A 625 -10.21 -4.86 -37.78
N GLY A 626 -10.19 -5.35 -36.54
CA GLY A 626 -9.69 -4.65 -35.33
C GLY A 626 -9.92 -5.48 -34.05
N PRO A 627 -8.92 -5.64 -33.15
CA PRO A 627 -9.01 -6.50 -31.98
C PRO A 627 -9.84 -5.88 -30.84
N GLY A 628 -10.46 -6.74 -30.04
CA GLY A 628 -11.47 -6.42 -29.05
C GLY A 628 -10.98 -5.55 -27.88
N ASP A 629 -11.87 -4.66 -27.47
CA ASP A 629 -11.84 -3.94 -26.20
C ASP A 629 -12.23 -4.91 -25.08
N ASP A 630 -11.28 -5.23 -24.21
CA ASP A 630 -11.54 -5.80 -22.89
C ASP A 630 -11.83 -4.65 -21.93
N ASP A 631 -13.08 -4.58 -21.46
CA ASP A 631 -13.54 -3.70 -20.39
C ASP A 631 -13.25 -4.36 -19.03
N PRO A 632 -12.33 -3.82 -18.19
CA PRO A 632 -12.00 -4.41 -16.91
C PRO A 632 -12.89 -3.92 -15.75
N PHE A 633 -14.01 -3.21 -16.00
CA PHE A 633 -14.91 -2.72 -14.93
C PHE A 633 -16.26 -3.45 -14.88
N GLY A 634 -16.28 -4.72 -15.26
CA GLY A 634 -17.45 -5.59 -15.14
C GLY A 634 -17.47 -6.40 -13.85
N SER A 635 -18.28 -5.93 -12.90
CA SER A 635 -18.81 -6.61 -11.68
C SER A 635 -17.97 -6.51 -10.41
#